data_AF-A0A8I2K1L7-F1
#
_entry.id   AF-A0A8I2K1L7-F1
#
_cell.length_a   1.000
_cell.length_b   1.000
_cell.length_c   1.000
_cell.angle_alpha   90.00
_cell.angle_beta   90.00
_cell.angle_gamma   90.00
#
_symmetry.space_group_name_H-M   'P 1'
#
loop_
_entity.id
_entity.type
_entity.pdbx_description
1 polymer ?
#
loop_
_entity_poly.entity_id
_entity_poly.type
_entity_poly.pdbx_seq_one_letter_code
_entity_poly.pdbx_strand_id
1 'polypeptide(L)'
;MMKKILNLWLAVCFIWVMEFGFVNLDSAVNVYGQEPQPTSTSASTSAQTLKILIEEGRWKELPAFFSDDSYRNLEDYFSTSKSIKIITSQLNNLTYKVKFTHQGEIGVITFQEKEGKYSSLKIGNQIRPLYFIEKFKKYRAVNVTLTVGNAKLNFINGYFYETVPFDWLVLFKGKWNFYIKPDDREERLTLIRNFKRDYFTHKSQTGIFILTQKDFLDGLVSSGEVTLLDKDLQSLYHMYRDAYGIEIKQFNEYWYLPFPQETNLVVFKKDKKSFYYYSYNQNLVPDTRLAVSEDNRLILNYNLYKGLKLSFIPKQQVSEVQLSIFFNPWKNYISGTTMIMYKEPSNLRMLELGPGLKLVGNLDLNSKGLNVFRKRDKYYLMGSESKSLALYYNGYIRPTRENFELFKLKQEPVPKDSRDSGDMFYFLSKTHNFYPNPGSDFFKTDITVTVPEHLNCLVSGNLVEKKVKNATVFRYTSKASKGISLITGNFKLAQKVDAQIPIHLYIPNSFGFPKNLNLSEIKEAANLFIRTFGPIDLSTINILLKQGKKEGGVSNNGFIIVNLPTPKKKVIGPAMYITLDAKIDPKKFSPILIRDRSEDHIIHELAHQWWGGVISWTSYQDVWITEGLAHFSVLYFLKHTVSVSERRFNRFIRKLKRWAFRYSDTGPIIYGSRINLLEKKYEAYQSVVYNKSALVFLMLMDLIGEKEFTRRLRSVLDKYRYRSITSRQFIRQFCNNDDMLLKFFQKWVYSRAIPLVELRLLEDDKEYDKKEFKKVVISIKQLGEKPDRDFIFPLKLRVTTNKESSPESVIIKEKEQRFVITRDSTIRTIDILDDVAFIKEKKQPSSSRFRNK
;
A
#
# COMPACT_ATOMS: atom_id res chain seq x y z
N MET A 1 -2.61 4.96 -30.82
CA MET A 1 -3.72 4.47 -29.98
C MET A 1 -3.32 3.26 -29.12
N MET A 2 -2.52 2.30 -29.62
CA MET A 2 -1.87 1.24 -28.81
C MET A 2 -0.94 1.75 -27.69
N LYS A 3 -0.28 2.90 -27.87
CA LYS A 3 0.51 3.58 -26.82
C LYS A 3 -0.31 4.10 -25.61
N LYS A 4 -1.62 4.32 -25.76
CA LYS A 4 -2.52 4.71 -24.63
C LYS A 4 -3.07 3.50 -23.87
N ILE A 5 -3.05 2.31 -24.48
CA ILE A 5 -3.46 1.04 -23.87
C ILE A 5 -2.27 0.40 -23.11
N LEU A 6 -1.03 0.67 -23.54
CA LEU A 6 0.20 0.23 -22.88
C LEU A 6 0.47 0.93 -21.53
N ASN A 7 0.02 2.18 -21.36
CA ASN A 7 0.24 2.93 -20.11
C ASN A 7 -0.70 2.52 -18.97
N LEU A 8 -1.88 1.97 -19.28
CA LEU A 8 -2.76 1.36 -18.27
C LEU A 8 -2.25 -0.04 -17.82
N TRP A 9 -1.41 -0.67 -18.64
CA TRP A 9 -0.79 -1.97 -18.39
C TRP A 9 0.28 -1.96 -17.29
N LEU A 10 0.73 -0.79 -16.82
CA LEU A 10 1.87 -0.66 -15.89
C LEU A 10 1.43 -0.61 -14.42
N ALA A 11 0.19 -0.24 -14.13
CA ALA A 11 -0.44 -0.36 -12.81
C ALA A 11 -0.75 -1.82 -12.43
N VAL A 12 -0.58 -2.75 -13.38
CA VAL A 12 -1.10 -4.12 -13.33
C VAL A 12 -0.11 -5.09 -12.66
N CYS A 13 1.15 -4.69 -12.51
CA CYS A 13 2.18 -5.49 -11.83
C CYS A 13 2.52 -5.00 -10.40
N PHE A 14 1.69 -4.14 -9.81
CA PHE A 14 2.01 -3.28 -8.65
C PHE A 14 2.36 -3.96 -7.31
N ILE A 15 2.38 -5.30 -7.24
CA ILE A 15 2.91 -6.02 -6.06
C ILE A 15 3.88 -7.17 -6.45
N TRP A 16 4.01 -7.49 -7.74
CA TRP A 16 4.92 -8.56 -8.19
C TRP A 16 6.18 -8.04 -8.92
N VAL A 17 6.18 -6.76 -9.31
CA VAL A 17 7.38 -6.05 -9.82
C VAL A 17 8.14 -5.34 -8.68
N MET A 18 7.87 -5.72 -7.42
CA MET A 18 8.66 -5.31 -6.26
C MET A 18 9.95 -6.14 -6.09
N GLU A 19 10.11 -7.25 -6.81
CA GLU A 19 11.06 -8.28 -6.36
C GLU A 19 12.38 -8.38 -7.13
N PHE A 20 12.47 -8.13 -8.44
CA PHE A 20 13.77 -8.23 -9.14
C PHE A 20 13.94 -7.11 -10.17
N GLY A 21 15.08 -6.41 -10.09
CA GLY A 21 15.41 -5.21 -10.86
C GLY A 21 15.56 -5.48 -12.35
N PHE A 22 15.09 -4.61 -13.23
CA PHE A 22 15.46 -4.75 -14.64
C PHE A 22 15.78 -3.37 -15.17
N VAL A 23 17.07 -3.10 -15.24
CA VAL A 23 17.72 -1.93 -15.81
C VAL A 23 17.18 -1.64 -17.20
N ASN A 24 17.06 -0.38 -17.62
CA ASN A 24 17.10 -0.05 -19.04
C ASN A 24 18.53 0.37 -19.39
N LEU A 25 19.30 -0.53 -20.01
CA LEU A 25 20.76 -0.49 -20.08
C LEU A 25 21.36 0.53 -21.06
N ASP A 26 20.51 1.23 -21.84
CA ASP A 26 20.98 2.28 -22.73
C ASP A 26 20.88 3.68 -22.16
N SER A 27 20.15 3.85 -21.05
CA SER A 27 20.09 5.14 -20.36
C SER A 27 21.27 5.40 -19.41
N ALA A 28 22.14 4.39 -19.24
CA ALA A 28 23.33 4.44 -18.38
C ALA A 28 24.47 5.32 -18.92
N VAL A 29 24.34 5.90 -20.12
CA VAL A 29 25.43 6.67 -20.76
C VAL A 29 25.18 8.19 -20.76
N ASN A 30 23.97 8.67 -20.51
CA ASN A 30 23.65 10.12 -20.62
C ASN A 30 23.27 10.78 -19.29
N VAL A 31 24.15 10.68 -18.27
CA VAL A 31 24.05 11.49 -17.02
C VAL A 31 25.22 12.49 -16.86
N TYR A 32 26.19 12.50 -17.78
CA TYR A 32 27.08 13.66 -17.92
C TYR A 32 26.46 14.67 -18.88
N GLY A 33 26.66 15.96 -18.61
CA GLY A 33 26.14 17.07 -19.40
C GLY A 33 26.53 16.97 -20.87
N GLN A 34 25.96 17.89 -21.67
CA GLN A 34 26.38 18.12 -23.05
C GLN A 34 27.90 17.94 -23.20
N GLU A 35 28.31 17.17 -24.22
CA GLU A 35 29.71 16.99 -24.60
C GLU A 35 30.42 18.36 -24.57
N PRO A 36 31.43 18.55 -23.70
CA PRO A 36 32.40 19.60 -23.95
C PRO A 36 33.14 19.20 -25.22
N GLN A 37 33.20 20.12 -26.18
CA GLN A 37 34.07 20.02 -27.34
C GLN A 37 35.49 19.59 -26.89
N PRO A 38 36.14 18.65 -27.60
CA PRO A 38 37.43 18.12 -27.20
C PRO A 38 38.47 19.24 -27.22
N THR A 39 38.96 19.61 -26.03
CA THR A 39 40.18 20.41 -25.89
C THR A 39 41.35 19.44 -25.68
N SER A 40 42.25 19.50 -26.66
CA SER A 40 43.56 18.86 -26.86
C SER A 40 44.27 18.27 -25.62
N THR A 41 44.51 16.95 -25.60
CA THR A 41 45.76 16.20 -25.95
C THR A 41 46.69 15.85 -24.77
N SER A 42 46.57 14.62 -24.28
CA SER A 42 47.67 13.71 -23.85
C SER A 42 47.19 12.46 -23.08
N ALA A 43 45.91 12.39 -22.67
CA ALA A 43 45.36 11.26 -21.90
C ALA A 43 44.47 10.28 -22.72
N SER A 44 44.62 10.17 -24.05
CA SER A 44 43.60 9.51 -24.90
C SER A 44 44.03 8.30 -25.74
N THR A 45 45.28 7.82 -25.67
CA THR A 45 45.75 6.68 -26.51
C THR A 45 45.84 5.36 -25.74
N SER A 46 46.38 5.37 -24.52
CA SER A 46 46.60 4.16 -23.70
C SER A 46 45.29 3.43 -23.35
N ALA A 47 44.30 4.17 -22.83
CA ALA A 47 43.02 3.60 -22.39
C ALA A 47 42.16 3.09 -23.56
N GLN A 48 42.32 3.69 -24.74
CA GLN A 48 41.63 3.26 -25.96
C GLN A 48 42.26 1.98 -26.53
N THR A 49 43.59 1.85 -26.46
CA THR A 49 44.29 0.61 -26.80
C THR A 49 43.97 -0.52 -25.82
N LEU A 50 43.96 -0.26 -24.50
CA LEU A 50 43.58 -1.26 -23.50
C LEU A 50 42.15 -1.77 -23.73
N LYS A 51 41.22 -0.86 -24.06
CA LYS A 51 39.85 -1.24 -24.46
C LYS A 51 39.85 -2.21 -25.64
N ILE A 52 40.59 -1.92 -26.71
CA ILE A 52 40.63 -2.75 -27.92
C ILE A 52 41.20 -4.14 -27.58
N LEU A 53 42.30 -4.20 -26.82
CA LEU A 53 42.92 -5.46 -26.41
C LEU A 53 41.95 -6.35 -25.62
N ILE A 54 41.13 -5.76 -24.75
CA ILE A 54 40.12 -6.49 -23.96
C ILE A 54 38.96 -6.96 -24.86
N GLU A 55 38.43 -6.11 -25.75
CA GLU A 55 37.31 -6.50 -26.63
C GLU A 55 37.71 -7.56 -27.66
N GLU A 56 38.96 -7.55 -28.12
CA GLU A 56 39.50 -8.51 -29.10
C GLU A 56 40.08 -9.77 -28.43
N GLY A 57 40.15 -9.82 -27.10
CA GLY A 57 40.73 -10.96 -26.36
C GLY A 57 42.23 -11.14 -26.60
N ARG A 58 42.97 -10.06 -26.86
CA ARG A 58 44.42 -10.06 -27.16
C ARG A 58 45.26 -10.09 -25.89
N TRP A 59 45.05 -11.11 -25.06
CA TRP A 59 45.63 -11.22 -23.71
C TRP A 59 47.18 -11.24 -23.71
N LYS A 60 47.80 -11.82 -24.76
CA LYS A 60 49.26 -11.91 -24.93
C LYS A 60 49.96 -10.55 -25.05
N GLU A 61 49.22 -9.50 -25.38
CA GLU A 61 49.77 -8.15 -25.57
C GLU A 61 49.62 -7.27 -24.32
N LEU A 62 48.83 -7.70 -23.33
CA LEU A 62 48.64 -6.97 -22.08
C LEU A 62 49.93 -6.73 -21.28
N PRO A 63 50.90 -7.67 -21.18
CA PRO A 63 52.11 -7.44 -20.38
C PRO A 63 52.88 -6.16 -20.75
N ALA A 64 52.82 -5.71 -22.01
CA ALA A 64 53.49 -4.50 -22.48
C ALA A 64 52.90 -3.21 -21.88
N PHE A 65 51.65 -3.24 -21.41
CA PHE A 65 50.90 -2.08 -20.90
C PHE A 65 50.81 -2.05 -19.37
N PHE A 66 51.33 -3.06 -18.68
CA PHE A 66 51.24 -3.17 -17.22
C PHE A 66 52.63 -3.11 -16.59
N SER A 67 52.67 -2.57 -15.36
CA SER A 67 53.87 -2.50 -14.52
C SER A 67 53.91 -3.61 -13.47
N ASP A 68 52.86 -4.41 -13.38
CA ASP A 68 52.72 -5.58 -12.50
C ASP A 68 51.97 -6.73 -13.22
N ASP A 69 51.82 -7.88 -12.57
CA ASP A 69 51.09 -9.04 -13.10
C ASP A 69 49.55 -8.93 -12.97
N SER A 70 49.01 -7.78 -12.56
CA SER A 70 47.56 -7.66 -12.29
C SER A 70 46.68 -7.83 -13.53
N TYR A 71 47.26 -7.74 -14.74
CA TYR A 71 46.58 -8.02 -16.00
C TYR A 71 46.09 -9.47 -16.12
N ARG A 72 46.73 -10.44 -15.44
CA ARG A 72 46.32 -11.85 -15.47
C ARG A 72 44.89 -12.06 -14.98
N ASN A 73 44.42 -11.18 -14.09
CA ASN A 73 43.03 -11.15 -13.64
C ASN A 73 42.04 -11.02 -14.81
N LEU A 74 42.39 -10.29 -15.88
CA LEU A 74 41.55 -10.17 -17.08
C LEU A 74 41.54 -11.46 -17.88
N GLU A 75 42.71 -12.04 -18.12
CA GLU A 75 42.87 -13.29 -18.87
C GLU A 75 42.11 -14.44 -18.19
N ASP A 76 42.35 -14.66 -16.90
CA ASP A 76 41.70 -15.70 -16.11
C ASP A 76 40.18 -15.54 -16.13
N TYR A 77 39.72 -14.31 -15.89
CA TYR A 77 38.32 -14.00 -15.70
C TYR A 77 37.50 -14.06 -16.99
N PHE A 78 38.06 -13.58 -18.10
CA PHE A 78 37.38 -13.50 -19.39
C PHE A 78 37.69 -14.65 -20.35
N SER A 79 38.56 -15.59 -19.96
CA SER A 79 38.94 -16.78 -20.73
C SER A 79 37.75 -17.58 -21.30
N THR A 80 36.63 -17.64 -20.58
CA THR A 80 35.42 -18.39 -20.95
C THR A 80 34.32 -17.52 -21.56
N SER A 81 34.60 -16.23 -21.79
CA SER A 81 33.63 -15.32 -22.39
C SER A 81 33.43 -15.59 -23.89
N LYS A 82 32.19 -15.48 -24.36
CA LYS A 82 31.85 -15.52 -25.78
C LYS A 82 32.11 -14.17 -26.45
N SER A 83 31.83 -13.07 -25.75
CA SER A 83 32.04 -11.71 -26.28
C SER A 83 32.04 -10.67 -25.17
N ILE A 84 32.90 -9.64 -25.31
CA ILE A 84 33.06 -8.53 -24.36
C ILE A 84 32.91 -7.21 -25.12
N LYS A 85 32.27 -6.22 -24.48
CA LYS A 85 32.13 -4.86 -24.99
C LYS A 85 32.37 -3.83 -23.90
N ILE A 86 33.29 -2.91 -24.13
CA ILE A 86 33.57 -1.78 -23.24
C ILE A 86 32.66 -0.62 -23.60
N ILE A 87 31.87 -0.15 -22.63
CA ILE A 87 30.79 0.81 -22.84
C ILE A 87 31.24 2.22 -22.46
N THR A 88 32.05 2.33 -21.41
CA THR A 88 32.62 3.62 -20.97
C THR A 88 34.06 3.42 -20.54
N SER A 89 34.90 4.39 -20.90
CA SER A 89 36.30 4.47 -20.45
C SER A 89 36.50 5.75 -19.65
N GLN A 90 36.94 5.63 -18.41
CA GLN A 90 37.36 6.71 -17.53
C GLN A 90 38.81 6.47 -17.11
N LEU A 91 39.50 7.51 -16.64
CA LEU A 91 40.95 7.50 -16.35
C LEU A 91 41.46 6.23 -15.63
N ASN A 92 40.71 5.72 -14.64
CA ASN A 92 41.12 4.55 -13.85
C ASN A 92 40.11 3.40 -13.89
N ASN A 93 39.05 3.49 -14.71
CA ASN A 93 37.94 2.53 -14.73
C ASN A 93 37.43 2.25 -16.15
N LEU A 94 37.20 0.98 -16.49
CA LEU A 94 36.50 0.55 -17.70
C LEU A 94 35.20 -0.18 -17.34
N THR A 95 34.06 0.27 -17.85
CA THR A 95 32.79 -0.46 -17.69
C THR A 95 32.59 -1.39 -18.86
N TYR A 96 32.33 -2.67 -18.59
CA TYR A 96 32.15 -3.69 -19.61
C TYR A 96 30.78 -4.39 -19.50
N LYS A 97 30.33 -4.90 -20.64
CA LYS A 97 29.30 -5.92 -20.77
C LYS A 97 29.96 -7.16 -21.36
N VAL A 98 29.77 -8.32 -20.76
CA VAL A 98 30.30 -9.58 -21.28
C VAL A 98 29.21 -10.63 -21.31
N LYS A 99 29.26 -11.48 -22.34
CA LYS A 99 28.40 -12.63 -22.51
C LYS A 99 29.24 -13.90 -22.32
N PHE A 100 28.87 -14.75 -21.36
CA PHE A 100 29.40 -16.12 -21.20
C PHE A 100 28.42 -17.13 -21.81
N THR A 101 28.70 -18.43 -21.62
CA THR A 101 27.89 -19.52 -22.16
C THR A 101 26.44 -19.51 -21.65
N HIS A 102 26.23 -19.28 -20.35
CA HIS A 102 24.90 -19.40 -19.71
C HIS A 102 24.35 -18.08 -19.17
N GLN A 103 25.20 -17.05 -19.06
CA GLN A 103 24.87 -15.78 -18.44
C GLN A 103 25.70 -14.66 -19.06
N GLY A 104 25.16 -13.47 -19.09
CA GLY A 104 25.88 -12.23 -19.27
C GLY A 104 26.02 -11.48 -17.95
N GLU A 105 26.88 -10.47 -17.98
CA GLU A 105 27.10 -9.62 -16.82
C GLU A 105 27.48 -8.20 -17.23
N ILE A 106 27.45 -7.33 -16.22
CA ILE A 106 28.01 -5.99 -16.30
C ILE A 106 28.94 -5.80 -15.13
N GLY A 107 30.13 -5.30 -15.40
CA GLY A 107 31.12 -5.02 -14.37
C GLY A 107 31.99 -3.84 -14.72
N VAL A 108 32.88 -3.52 -13.79
CA VAL A 108 33.88 -2.47 -13.94
C VAL A 108 35.24 -3.06 -13.64
N ILE A 109 36.19 -2.77 -14.52
CA ILE A 109 37.61 -3.01 -14.32
C ILE A 109 38.17 -1.72 -13.73
N THR A 110 38.85 -1.80 -12.59
CA THR A 110 39.52 -0.66 -11.94
C THR A 110 41.02 -0.89 -11.94
N PHE A 111 41.81 0.14 -12.22
CA PHE A 111 43.28 0.08 -12.22
C PHE A 111 43.88 1.44 -11.83
N GLN A 112 45.19 1.49 -11.62
CA GLN A 112 45.95 2.72 -11.45
C GLN A 112 46.86 2.94 -12.66
N GLU A 113 46.73 4.09 -13.33
CA GLU A 113 47.65 4.51 -14.39
C GLU A 113 48.76 5.40 -13.82
N LYS A 114 50.02 5.06 -14.07
CA LYS A 114 51.20 5.88 -13.77
C LYS A 114 52.19 5.80 -14.92
N GLU A 115 52.62 6.95 -15.46
CA GLU A 115 53.64 7.04 -16.52
C GLU A 115 53.34 6.17 -17.76
N GLY A 116 52.05 6.04 -18.12
CA GLY A 116 51.62 5.26 -19.29
C GLY A 116 51.54 3.75 -19.09
N LYS A 117 51.76 3.24 -17.87
CA LYS A 117 51.54 1.84 -17.50
C LYS A 117 50.43 1.69 -16.46
N TYR A 118 49.71 0.57 -16.53
CA TYR A 118 48.66 0.19 -15.58
C TYR A 118 49.21 -0.69 -14.44
N SER A 119 48.54 -0.66 -13.29
CA SER A 119 48.83 -1.51 -12.13
C SER A 119 47.58 -1.71 -11.26
N SER A 120 47.66 -2.63 -10.30
CA SER A 120 46.63 -2.89 -9.29
C SER A 120 45.24 -3.17 -9.87
N LEU A 121 45.17 -3.85 -11.02
CA LEU A 121 43.92 -4.14 -11.71
C LEU A 121 43.02 -5.08 -10.91
N LYS A 122 41.76 -4.68 -10.77
CA LYS A 122 40.69 -5.47 -10.13
C LYS A 122 39.44 -5.47 -10.99
N ILE A 123 38.73 -6.59 -10.97
CA ILE A 123 37.43 -6.74 -11.62
C ILE A 123 36.36 -6.66 -10.54
N GLY A 124 35.59 -5.56 -10.55
CA GLY A 124 34.43 -5.35 -9.70
C GLY A 124 33.16 -5.74 -10.43
N ASN A 125 32.46 -6.75 -9.94
CA ASN A 125 31.25 -7.26 -10.57
C ASN A 125 30.05 -6.49 -10.05
N GLN A 126 29.22 -5.95 -10.95
CA GLN A 126 28.16 -5.02 -10.57
C GLN A 126 26.77 -5.54 -10.90
N ILE A 127 26.62 -6.49 -11.84
CA ILE A 127 25.38 -7.25 -12.00
C ILE A 127 25.74 -8.65 -12.48
N ARG A 128 25.51 -9.66 -11.62
CA ARG A 128 25.52 -11.08 -11.98
C ARG A 128 24.39 -11.82 -11.27
N PRO A 129 23.85 -12.89 -11.88
CA PRO A 129 23.89 -13.21 -13.32
C PRO A 129 22.70 -12.61 -14.08
N LEU A 130 22.94 -12.08 -15.29
CA LEU A 130 21.88 -11.78 -16.27
C LEU A 130 21.81 -12.94 -17.25
N TYR A 131 20.64 -13.49 -17.51
CA TYR A 131 20.46 -14.60 -18.44
C TYR A 131 19.94 -14.11 -19.77
N PHE A 132 20.06 -14.91 -20.80
CA PHE A 132 19.48 -14.62 -22.12
C PHE A 132 18.84 -15.88 -22.66
N ILE A 133 18.07 -15.73 -23.74
CA ILE A 133 17.37 -16.84 -24.38
C ILE A 133 17.93 -16.95 -25.79
N GLU A 134 18.66 -18.03 -26.07
CA GLU A 134 19.20 -18.32 -27.42
C GLU A 134 18.24 -19.22 -28.22
N LYS A 135 17.67 -20.23 -27.56
CA LYS A 135 16.85 -21.27 -28.20
C LYS A 135 15.83 -21.85 -27.23
N PHE A 136 14.97 -22.73 -27.75
CA PHE A 136 13.93 -23.43 -27.01
C PHE A 136 14.04 -24.94 -27.22
N LYS A 137 14.18 -25.72 -26.15
CA LYS A 137 14.02 -27.17 -26.16
C LYS A 137 12.54 -27.51 -26.22
N LYS A 138 12.14 -28.38 -27.16
CA LYS A 138 10.75 -28.71 -27.43
C LYS A 138 10.43 -30.10 -26.89
N TYR A 139 9.37 -30.22 -26.09
CA TYR A 139 8.92 -31.49 -25.51
C TYR A 139 7.47 -31.76 -25.87
N ARG A 140 7.14 -33.00 -26.27
CA ARG A 140 5.75 -33.41 -26.52
C ARG A 140 5.05 -33.70 -25.19
N ALA A 141 3.86 -33.13 -25.01
CA ALA A 141 3.07 -33.28 -23.79
C ALA A 141 1.69 -33.88 -24.11
N VAL A 142 1.35 -34.98 -23.45
CA VAL A 142 0.04 -35.62 -23.53
C VAL A 142 -0.38 -35.99 -22.11
N ASN A 143 -1.55 -35.51 -21.67
CA ASN A 143 -2.11 -35.76 -20.35
C ASN A 143 -1.15 -35.48 -19.18
N VAL A 144 -0.49 -34.32 -19.19
CA VAL A 144 0.39 -33.88 -18.09
C VAL A 144 -0.42 -33.00 -17.14
N THR A 145 -0.34 -33.26 -15.83
CA THR A 145 -0.96 -32.41 -14.81
C THR A 145 0.09 -31.88 -13.84
N LEU A 146 0.12 -30.56 -13.67
CA LEU A 146 0.97 -29.89 -12.69
C LEU A 146 0.11 -29.27 -11.59
N THR A 147 0.61 -29.31 -10.36
CA THR A 147 0.00 -28.62 -9.22
C THR A 147 0.91 -27.48 -8.79
N VAL A 148 0.36 -26.27 -8.72
CA VAL A 148 1.07 -25.08 -8.26
C VAL A 148 0.17 -24.42 -7.21
N GLY A 149 0.55 -24.50 -5.92
CA GLY A 149 -0.34 -24.10 -4.83
C GLY A 149 -1.67 -24.86 -4.85
N ASN A 150 -2.81 -24.15 -4.82
CA ASN A 150 -4.14 -24.73 -5.03
C ASN A 150 -4.53 -24.90 -6.53
N ALA A 151 -3.72 -24.43 -7.47
CA ALA A 151 -4.04 -24.52 -8.89
C ALA A 151 -3.59 -25.85 -9.50
N LYS A 152 -4.43 -26.43 -10.36
CA LYS A 152 -4.13 -27.57 -11.22
C LYS A 152 -4.05 -27.09 -12.67
N LEU A 153 -2.93 -27.39 -13.33
CA LEU A 153 -2.66 -27.09 -14.73
C LEU A 153 -2.72 -28.41 -15.49
N ASN A 154 -3.79 -28.63 -16.26
CA ASN A 154 -4.03 -29.88 -16.97
C ASN A 154 -3.75 -29.71 -18.47
N PHE A 155 -2.64 -30.25 -18.95
CA PHE A 155 -2.19 -30.21 -20.33
C PHE A 155 -2.65 -31.48 -21.06
N ILE A 156 -3.63 -31.34 -21.94
CA ILE A 156 -4.29 -32.48 -22.60
C ILE A 156 -3.42 -32.99 -23.75
N ASN A 157 -3.01 -32.08 -24.64
CA ASN A 157 -2.13 -32.39 -25.77
C ASN A 157 -1.47 -31.10 -26.27
N GLY A 158 -0.15 -31.12 -26.50
CA GLY A 158 0.60 -29.99 -27.01
C GLY A 158 2.11 -30.17 -26.91
N TYR A 159 2.82 -29.04 -26.89
CA TYR A 159 4.26 -28.98 -26.75
C TYR A 159 4.67 -27.94 -25.70
N PHE A 160 5.63 -28.32 -24.86
CA PHE A 160 6.38 -27.39 -24.02
C PHE A 160 7.62 -26.89 -24.78
N TYR A 161 7.98 -25.64 -24.52
CA TYR A 161 9.15 -24.95 -25.05
C TYR A 161 9.92 -24.38 -23.87
N GLU A 162 10.96 -25.07 -23.43
CA GLU A 162 11.84 -24.64 -22.36
C GLU A 162 12.93 -23.73 -22.93
N THR A 163 13.14 -22.56 -22.33
CA THR A 163 14.18 -21.64 -22.77
C THR A 163 15.57 -22.07 -22.35
N VAL A 164 16.56 -21.82 -23.21
CA VAL A 164 17.98 -22.15 -22.96
C VAL A 164 18.85 -20.94 -23.34
N PRO A 165 19.82 -20.54 -22.49
CA PRO A 165 20.16 -21.06 -21.16
C PRO A 165 19.26 -20.57 -20.00
N PHE A 166 18.22 -19.79 -20.28
CA PHE A 166 17.36 -19.26 -19.22
C PHE A 166 16.42 -20.32 -18.65
N ASP A 167 16.79 -20.97 -17.55
CA ASP A 167 16.07 -22.16 -17.09
C ASP A 167 14.68 -21.88 -16.51
N TRP A 168 14.32 -20.66 -16.10
CA TRP A 168 13.04 -20.45 -15.40
C TRP A 168 11.79 -20.47 -16.29
N LEU A 169 11.91 -20.23 -17.59
CA LEU A 169 10.76 -19.98 -18.46
C LEU A 169 10.42 -21.19 -19.33
N VAL A 170 9.15 -21.59 -19.26
CA VAL A 170 8.55 -22.59 -20.13
C VAL A 170 7.34 -21.98 -20.82
N LEU A 171 7.24 -22.14 -22.13
CA LEU A 171 6.05 -21.80 -22.90
C LEU A 171 5.30 -23.07 -23.29
N PHE A 172 3.98 -23.00 -23.40
CA PHE A 172 3.16 -24.12 -23.88
C PHE A 172 2.30 -23.71 -25.06
N LYS A 173 2.18 -24.61 -26.04
CA LYS A 173 1.21 -24.53 -27.13
C LYS A 173 0.45 -25.85 -27.26
N GLY A 174 -0.87 -25.81 -27.10
CA GLY A 174 -1.75 -26.97 -27.16
C GLY A 174 -2.98 -26.83 -26.28
N LYS A 175 -3.85 -27.83 -26.23
CA LYS A 175 -5.06 -27.77 -25.40
C LYS A 175 -4.71 -28.01 -23.93
N TRP A 176 -5.07 -27.06 -23.07
CA TRP A 176 -4.92 -27.23 -21.62
C TRP A 176 -6.00 -26.45 -20.84
N ASN A 177 -6.13 -26.77 -19.56
CA ASN A 177 -7.09 -26.12 -18.66
C ASN A 177 -6.43 -25.76 -17.33
N PHE A 178 -6.62 -24.51 -16.92
CA PHE A 178 -6.35 -24.01 -15.58
C PHE A 178 -7.56 -24.28 -14.69
N TYR A 179 -7.35 -24.82 -13.49
CA TYR A 179 -8.37 -25.01 -12.47
C TYR A 179 -7.83 -24.56 -11.10
N ILE A 180 -8.64 -23.86 -10.31
CA ILE A 180 -8.32 -23.53 -8.92
C ILE A 180 -9.58 -23.52 -8.07
N LYS A 181 -9.50 -24.12 -6.89
CA LYS A 181 -10.53 -24.03 -5.84
C LYS A 181 -9.84 -23.63 -4.54
N PRO A 182 -10.06 -22.40 -4.04
CA PRO A 182 -9.45 -21.93 -2.80
C PRO A 182 -9.89 -22.74 -1.58
N ASP A 183 -8.96 -23.04 -0.69
CA ASP A 183 -9.27 -23.61 0.63
C ASP A 183 -9.97 -22.59 1.56
N ASP A 184 -9.76 -21.30 1.32
CA ASP A 184 -10.44 -20.25 2.08
C ASP A 184 -11.90 -20.05 1.63
N ARG A 185 -12.83 -20.10 2.60
CA ARG A 185 -14.28 -19.96 2.35
C ARG A 185 -14.66 -18.59 1.79
N GLU A 186 -14.04 -17.51 2.28
CA GLU A 186 -14.36 -16.15 1.82
C GLU A 186 -13.94 -15.95 0.37
N GLU A 187 -12.86 -16.61 -0.05
CA GLU A 187 -12.44 -16.66 -1.45
C GLU A 187 -13.41 -17.47 -2.32
N ARG A 188 -13.89 -18.63 -1.84
CA ARG A 188 -14.94 -19.39 -2.54
C ARG A 188 -16.22 -18.58 -2.69
N LEU A 189 -16.66 -17.84 -1.67
CA LEU A 189 -17.82 -16.95 -1.76
C LEU A 189 -17.60 -15.82 -2.77
N THR A 190 -16.38 -15.28 -2.87
CA THR A 190 -16.01 -14.32 -3.92
C THR A 190 -16.15 -14.94 -5.32
N LEU A 191 -15.73 -16.19 -5.50
CA LEU A 191 -15.93 -16.92 -6.76
C LEU A 191 -17.41 -17.17 -7.04
N ILE A 192 -18.20 -17.60 -6.06
CA ILE A 192 -19.65 -17.82 -6.22
C ILE A 192 -20.34 -16.51 -6.64
N ARG A 193 -19.97 -15.40 -6.02
CA ARG A 193 -20.52 -14.09 -6.38
C ARG A 193 -20.19 -13.71 -7.82
N ASN A 194 -18.94 -13.88 -8.23
CA ASN A 194 -18.44 -13.39 -9.53
C ASN A 194 -18.70 -14.35 -10.70
N PHE A 195 -18.74 -15.66 -10.43
CA PHE A 195 -18.77 -16.73 -11.44
C PHE A 195 -19.84 -17.80 -11.18
N LYS A 196 -20.66 -17.66 -10.13
CA LYS A 196 -21.73 -18.61 -9.73
C LYS A 196 -21.24 -20.01 -9.38
N ARG A 197 -19.94 -20.16 -9.08
CA ARG A 197 -19.28 -21.42 -8.73
C ARG A 197 -18.21 -21.16 -7.68
N ASP A 198 -17.89 -22.17 -6.86
CA ASP A 198 -16.90 -22.05 -5.78
C ASP A 198 -15.45 -22.35 -6.24
N TYR A 199 -15.25 -22.54 -7.54
CA TYR A 199 -13.97 -22.74 -8.22
C TYR A 199 -13.87 -21.86 -9.46
N PHE A 200 -12.66 -21.65 -9.94
CA PHE A 200 -12.37 -20.97 -11.19
C PHE A 200 -11.70 -21.93 -12.17
N THR A 201 -12.14 -21.95 -13.43
CA THR A 201 -11.55 -22.77 -14.48
C THR A 201 -11.47 -22.00 -15.78
N HIS A 202 -10.43 -22.23 -16.57
CA HIS A 202 -10.27 -21.61 -17.87
C HIS A 202 -9.48 -22.49 -18.84
N LYS A 203 -10.04 -22.70 -20.03
CA LYS A 203 -9.37 -23.42 -21.12
C LYS A 203 -8.51 -22.44 -21.91
N SER A 204 -7.28 -22.83 -22.23
CA SER A 204 -6.38 -22.03 -23.06
C SER A 204 -5.66 -22.92 -24.08
N GLN A 205 -5.10 -22.27 -25.10
CA GLN A 205 -4.25 -22.89 -26.11
C GLN A 205 -2.78 -22.53 -25.97
N THR A 206 -2.48 -21.44 -25.27
CA THR A 206 -1.11 -20.99 -25.02
C THR A 206 -0.92 -20.57 -23.56
N GLY A 207 0.31 -20.62 -23.07
CA GLY A 207 0.64 -20.15 -21.73
C GLY A 207 2.13 -19.92 -21.57
N ILE A 208 2.47 -19.03 -20.64
CA ILE A 208 3.81 -18.85 -20.08
C ILE A 208 3.78 -19.38 -18.66
N PHE A 209 4.81 -20.13 -18.30
CA PHE A 209 5.00 -20.74 -17.01
C PHE A 209 6.41 -20.41 -16.55
N ILE A 210 6.52 -19.65 -15.47
CA ILE A 210 7.73 -19.59 -14.67
C ILE A 210 7.53 -20.57 -13.54
N LEU A 211 8.31 -21.64 -13.53
CA LEU A 211 8.14 -22.74 -12.59
C LEU A 211 9.45 -22.96 -11.86
N THR A 212 9.37 -23.12 -10.55
CA THR A 212 10.55 -23.44 -9.74
C THR A 212 10.99 -24.89 -9.95
N GLN A 213 10.03 -25.80 -10.11
CA GLN A 213 10.28 -27.22 -10.37
C GLN A 213 9.89 -27.57 -11.81
N LYS A 214 10.83 -28.18 -12.54
CA LYS A 214 10.68 -28.56 -13.94
C LYS A 214 10.95 -30.03 -14.22
N ASP A 215 11.16 -30.84 -13.18
CA ASP A 215 11.47 -32.28 -13.27
C ASP A 215 10.40 -33.06 -14.07
N PHE A 216 9.18 -32.52 -14.18
CA PHE A 216 8.15 -33.05 -15.06
C PHE A 216 8.54 -33.08 -16.55
N LEU A 217 9.50 -32.24 -16.99
CA LEU A 217 10.02 -32.22 -18.35
C LEU A 217 10.92 -33.42 -18.64
N ASP A 218 11.64 -33.93 -17.64
CA ASP A 218 12.57 -35.06 -17.80
C ASP A 218 11.84 -36.35 -18.20
N GLY A 219 10.57 -36.48 -17.81
CA GLY A 219 9.69 -37.59 -18.20
C GLY A 219 9.05 -37.44 -19.58
N LEU A 220 9.30 -36.35 -20.32
CA LEU A 220 8.68 -36.08 -21.62
C LEU A 220 9.62 -36.37 -22.79
N VAL A 221 9.03 -36.79 -23.91
CA VAL A 221 9.76 -37.05 -25.15
C VAL A 221 10.23 -35.73 -25.76
N SER A 222 11.55 -35.52 -25.79
CA SER A 222 12.16 -34.40 -26.51
C SER A 222 11.91 -34.51 -28.01
N SER A 223 11.55 -33.40 -28.63
CA SER A 223 11.24 -33.25 -30.06
C SER A 223 12.25 -32.31 -30.76
N GLY A 224 13.43 -32.12 -30.17
CA GLY A 224 14.50 -31.28 -30.68
C GLY A 224 14.50 -29.84 -30.14
N GLU A 225 15.28 -28.96 -30.80
CA GLU A 225 15.45 -27.55 -30.43
C GLU A 225 14.97 -26.64 -31.55
N VAL A 226 14.43 -25.47 -31.20
CA VAL A 226 13.99 -24.44 -32.14
C VAL A 226 14.47 -23.05 -31.71
N THR A 227 14.76 -22.18 -32.66
CA THR A 227 15.13 -20.76 -32.40
C THR A 227 13.95 -19.81 -32.63
N LEU A 228 12.99 -20.20 -33.46
CA LEU A 228 11.78 -19.44 -33.77
C LEU A 228 10.54 -20.14 -33.23
N LEU A 229 9.70 -19.37 -32.53
CA LEU A 229 8.41 -19.83 -32.05
C LEU A 229 7.32 -19.57 -33.09
N ASP A 230 6.28 -20.39 -33.07
CA ASP A 230 5.04 -20.13 -33.81
C ASP A 230 4.44 -18.74 -33.50
N LYS A 231 3.80 -18.11 -34.48
CA LYS A 231 3.22 -16.74 -34.38
C LYS A 231 2.41 -16.48 -33.10
N ASP A 232 1.56 -17.42 -32.70
CA ASP A 232 0.72 -17.28 -31.49
C ASP A 232 1.52 -17.30 -30.19
N LEU A 233 2.58 -18.10 -30.15
CA LEU A 233 3.47 -18.22 -28.99
C LEU A 233 4.49 -17.08 -28.99
N GLN A 234 4.92 -16.63 -30.17
CA GLN A 234 5.80 -15.49 -30.36
C GLN A 234 5.19 -14.19 -29.84
N SER A 235 3.88 -13.95 -30.07
CA SER A 235 3.19 -12.80 -29.48
C SER A 235 3.19 -12.83 -27.95
N LEU A 236 3.04 -14.02 -27.36
CA LEU A 236 3.05 -14.20 -25.90
C LEU A 236 4.47 -14.03 -25.34
N TYR A 237 5.48 -14.58 -26.03
CA TYR A 237 6.88 -14.40 -25.70
C TYR A 237 7.34 -12.94 -25.79
N HIS A 238 6.94 -12.20 -26.84
CA HIS A 238 7.26 -10.77 -26.97
C HIS A 238 6.68 -9.96 -25.82
N MET A 239 5.46 -10.27 -25.38
CA MET A 239 4.89 -9.63 -24.19
C MET A 239 5.73 -9.91 -22.94
N TYR A 240 6.18 -11.15 -22.73
CA TYR A 240 7.07 -11.49 -21.64
C TYR A 240 8.41 -10.75 -21.74
N ARG A 241 9.05 -10.80 -22.91
CA ARG A 241 10.30 -10.11 -23.22
C ARG A 241 10.19 -8.61 -22.96
N ASP A 242 9.12 -7.97 -23.38
CA ASP A 242 8.96 -6.52 -23.21
C ASP A 242 8.66 -6.15 -21.74
N ALA A 243 8.11 -7.08 -20.95
CA ALA A 243 7.80 -6.88 -19.53
C ALA A 243 9.00 -7.15 -18.60
N TYR A 244 9.76 -8.19 -18.90
CA TYR A 244 10.82 -8.74 -18.04
C TYR A 244 12.21 -8.71 -18.68
N GLY A 245 12.34 -8.45 -19.97
CA GLY A 245 13.64 -8.35 -20.63
C GLY A 245 14.26 -6.96 -20.47
N ILE A 246 15.59 -6.95 -20.44
CA ILE A 246 16.43 -5.76 -20.57
C ILE A 246 17.05 -5.80 -21.95
N GLU A 247 16.76 -4.81 -22.77
CA GLU A 247 17.43 -4.68 -24.06
C GLU A 247 18.92 -4.35 -23.84
N ILE A 248 19.78 -5.15 -24.45
CA ILE A 248 21.22 -4.96 -24.49
C ILE A 248 21.62 -4.63 -25.92
N LYS A 249 21.61 -3.35 -26.26
CA LYS A 249 21.86 -2.90 -27.65
C LYS A 249 23.17 -3.43 -28.23
N GLN A 250 24.23 -3.52 -27.42
CA GLN A 250 25.54 -3.99 -27.87
C GLN A 250 25.53 -5.43 -28.39
N PHE A 251 24.58 -6.25 -27.93
CA PHE A 251 24.41 -7.64 -28.39
C PHE A 251 23.14 -7.85 -29.22
N ASN A 252 22.32 -6.80 -29.40
CA ASN A 252 21.00 -6.90 -30.05
C ASN A 252 20.10 -7.99 -29.44
N GLU A 253 20.15 -8.13 -28.11
CA GLU A 253 19.48 -9.19 -27.36
C GLU A 253 18.73 -8.64 -26.15
N TYR A 254 17.82 -9.46 -25.61
CA TYR A 254 17.17 -9.19 -24.34
C TYR A 254 17.72 -10.11 -23.26
N TRP A 255 18.15 -9.54 -22.15
CA TRP A 255 18.65 -10.27 -21.00
C TRP A 255 17.68 -10.18 -19.81
N TYR A 256 17.71 -11.15 -18.92
CA TYR A 256 16.73 -11.38 -17.87
C TYR A 256 17.42 -11.62 -16.53
N LEU A 257 16.96 -11.03 -15.44
CA LEU A 257 17.35 -11.46 -14.11
C LEU A 257 16.83 -12.87 -13.78
N PRO A 258 17.50 -13.56 -12.83
CA PRO A 258 16.94 -14.73 -12.18
C PRO A 258 15.60 -14.40 -11.52
N PHE A 259 14.71 -15.38 -11.49
CA PHE A 259 13.49 -15.30 -10.67
C PHE A 259 13.81 -15.69 -9.21
N PRO A 260 13.09 -15.11 -8.22
CA PRO A 260 13.22 -15.56 -6.85
C PRO A 260 12.96 -17.05 -6.75
N GLN A 261 13.74 -17.74 -5.92
CA GLN A 261 13.50 -19.15 -5.63
C GLN A 261 12.05 -19.35 -5.13
N GLU A 262 11.45 -20.49 -5.50
CA GLU A 262 10.09 -20.88 -5.10
C GLU A 262 8.95 -20.01 -5.64
N THR A 263 9.27 -19.18 -6.63
CA THR A 263 8.30 -18.33 -7.31
C THR A 263 7.74 -19.03 -8.53
N ASN A 264 6.42 -19.13 -8.58
CA ASN A 264 5.69 -19.67 -9.71
C ASN A 264 4.76 -18.61 -10.31
N LEU A 265 4.82 -18.43 -11.63
CA LEU A 265 3.91 -17.57 -12.39
C LEU A 265 3.32 -18.35 -13.57
N VAL A 266 2.02 -18.23 -13.72
CA VAL A 266 1.29 -18.77 -14.86
C VAL A 266 0.55 -17.63 -15.54
N VAL A 267 0.87 -17.36 -16.80
CA VAL A 267 0.25 -16.32 -17.61
C VAL A 267 -0.42 -16.94 -18.82
N PHE A 268 -1.69 -16.65 -19.02
CA PHE A 268 -2.46 -17.25 -20.11
C PHE A 268 -3.55 -16.32 -20.62
N LYS A 269 -3.93 -16.48 -21.89
CA LYS A 269 -4.91 -15.61 -22.54
C LYS A 269 -6.27 -15.72 -21.82
N LYS A 270 -6.89 -14.58 -21.55
CA LYS A 270 -8.31 -14.47 -21.19
C LYS A 270 -9.16 -14.24 -22.44
N ASP A 271 -8.71 -13.33 -23.30
CA ASP A 271 -9.29 -12.97 -24.59
C ASP A 271 -8.19 -12.38 -25.51
N LYS A 272 -8.57 -11.76 -26.62
CA LYS A 272 -7.61 -11.19 -27.59
C LYS A 272 -6.73 -10.07 -27.02
N LYS A 273 -7.13 -9.41 -25.93
CA LYS A 273 -6.46 -8.21 -25.39
C LYS A 273 -6.00 -8.34 -23.94
N SER A 274 -6.45 -9.36 -23.22
CA SER A 274 -6.19 -9.52 -21.79
C SER A 274 -5.74 -10.93 -21.42
N PHE A 275 -5.06 -11.02 -20.27
CA PHE A 275 -4.43 -12.23 -19.75
C PHE A 275 -4.81 -12.43 -18.29
N TYR A 276 -4.87 -13.70 -17.89
CA TYR A 276 -4.88 -14.09 -16.49
C TYR A 276 -3.45 -14.26 -15.99
N TYR A 277 -3.22 -13.86 -14.74
CA TYR A 277 -1.97 -14.03 -14.02
C TYR A 277 -2.28 -14.79 -12.75
N TYR A 278 -1.73 -15.99 -12.65
CA TYR A 278 -1.73 -16.75 -11.42
C TYR A 278 -0.31 -16.77 -10.87
N SER A 279 -0.11 -16.27 -9.65
CA SER A 279 1.18 -16.32 -8.98
C SER A 279 1.06 -17.09 -7.67
N TYR A 280 2.05 -17.93 -7.42
CA TYR A 280 2.19 -18.67 -6.18
C TYR A 280 3.63 -18.59 -5.68
N ASN A 281 3.80 -18.11 -4.45
CA ASN A 281 5.07 -18.16 -3.74
C ASN A 281 4.79 -18.34 -2.25
N GLN A 282 5.17 -19.50 -1.71
CA GLN A 282 4.88 -19.87 -0.32
C GLN A 282 5.52 -18.96 0.72
N ASN A 283 6.55 -18.19 0.36
CA ASN A 283 7.27 -17.28 1.23
C ASN A 283 6.66 -15.88 1.23
N LEU A 284 5.77 -15.55 0.27
CA LEU A 284 5.19 -14.21 0.18
C LEU A 284 3.84 -14.11 0.90
N VAL A 285 3.44 -12.88 1.18
CA VAL A 285 2.12 -12.54 1.69
C VAL A 285 1.51 -11.45 0.79
N PRO A 286 0.44 -11.75 0.04
CA PRO A 286 -0.24 -13.06 -0.07
C PRO A 286 0.59 -14.09 -0.87
N ASP A 287 0.52 -15.38 -0.47
CA ASP A 287 1.20 -16.46 -1.19
C ASP A 287 0.50 -16.88 -2.48
N THR A 288 -0.80 -16.62 -2.62
CA THR A 288 -1.62 -17.04 -3.77
C THR A 288 -2.42 -15.88 -4.33
N ARG A 289 -2.26 -15.62 -5.63
CA ARG A 289 -2.98 -14.54 -6.33
C ARG A 289 -3.43 -14.96 -7.72
N LEU A 290 -4.65 -14.58 -8.09
CA LEU A 290 -5.19 -14.68 -9.45
C LEU A 290 -5.78 -13.33 -9.87
N ALA A 291 -5.31 -12.77 -11.00
CA ALA A 291 -5.72 -11.45 -11.48
C ALA A 291 -5.87 -11.38 -13.02
N VAL A 292 -6.49 -10.30 -13.52
CA VAL A 292 -6.66 -10.01 -14.96
C VAL A 292 -5.83 -8.79 -15.34
N SER A 293 -5.16 -8.80 -16.52
CA SER A 293 -4.28 -7.70 -16.92
C SER A 293 -4.97 -6.36 -17.16
N GLU A 294 -6.17 -6.33 -17.73
CA GLU A 294 -6.70 -5.07 -18.28
C GLU A 294 -7.04 -4.02 -17.21
N ASP A 295 -7.51 -4.47 -16.05
CA ASP A 295 -7.98 -3.62 -14.95
C ASP A 295 -7.33 -3.97 -13.60
N ASN A 296 -6.35 -4.88 -13.60
CA ASN A 296 -5.74 -5.46 -12.40
C ASN A 296 -6.80 -6.00 -11.42
N ARG A 297 -7.94 -6.47 -11.93
CA ARG A 297 -9.01 -6.99 -11.09
C ARG A 297 -8.55 -8.28 -10.45
N LEU A 298 -8.34 -8.20 -9.13
CA LEU A 298 -8.06 -9.34 -8.28
C LEU A 298 -9.28 -10.26 -8.26
N ILE A 299 -9.09 -11.49 -8.72
CA ILE A 299 -10.09 -12.56 -8.61
C ILE A 299 -9.90 -13.25 -7.26
N LEU A 300 -8.67 -13.70 -6.97
CA LEU A 300 -8.28 -14.34 -5.71
C LEU A 300 -7.05 -13.64 -5.13
N ASN A 301 -6.99 -13.49 -3.80
CA ASN A 301 -5.80 -12.97 -3.13
C ASN A 301 -5.74 -13.40 -1.66
N TYR A 302 -5.07 -14.51 -1.36
CA TYR A 302 -5.10 -15.16 -0.05
C TYR A 302 -3.79 -15.88 0.28
N ASN A 303 -3.69 -16.37 1.51
CA ASN A 303 -2.63 -17.26 1.95
C ASN A 303 -3.19 -18.66 2.17
N LEU A 304 -2.52 -19.68 1.66
CA LEU A 304 -2.88 -21.09 1.91
C LEU A 304 -2.76 -21.43 3.39
N TYR A 305 -1.66 -21.02 4.00
CA TYR A 305 -1.37 -21.34 5.40
C TYR A 305 -1.72 -20.15 6.30
N LYS A 306 -2.60 -20.39 7.27
CA LYS A 306 -3.01 -19.41 8.29
C LYS A 306 -1.95 -19.24 9.39
N GLY A 307 -0.69 -19.05 9.01
CA GLY A 307 0.46 -18.75 9.90
C GLY A 307 1.04 -17.35 9.65
N LEU A 308 1.92 -16.88 10.56
CA LEU A 308 2.74 -15.69 10.32
C LEU A 308 3.75 -16.07 9.22
N LYS A 309 3.59 -15.51 8.02
CA LYS A 309 4.63 -15.57 7.00
C LYS A 309 5.27 -14.20 6.91
N LEU A 310 6.58 -14.15 7.10
CA LEU A 310 7.35 -12.93 6.92
C LEU A 310 7.33 -12.62 5.42
N SER A 311 7.03 -11.38 5.05
CA SER A 311 7.30 -10.93 3.68
C SER A 311 8.81 -10.85 3.52
N PHE A 312 9.38 -11.67 2.64
CA PHE A 312 10.81 -11.69 2.31
C PHE A 312 11.20 -10.59 1.32
N ILE A 313 10.48 -9.46 1.29
CA ILE A 313 11.04 -8.26 0.66
C ILE A 313 12.25 -7.90 1.54
N PRO A 314 13.47 -7.76 0.98
CA PRO A 314 14.58 -7.19 1.72
C PRO A 314 14.15 -5.79 2.15
N LYS A 315 13.63 -5.67 3.37
CA LYS A 315 13.35 -4.38 3.97
C LYS A 315 14.71 -3.77 4.18
N GLN A 316 15.12 -2.87 3.29
CA GLN A 316 16.15 -1.92 3.61
C GLN A 316 15.69 -1.21 4.87
N GLN A 317 16.32 -1.55 5.99
CA GLN A 317 15.95 -1.00 7.27
C GLN A 317 16.57 0.40 7.33
N VAL A 318 15.82 1.38 6.84
CA VAL A 318 16.20 2.78 6.95
C VAL A 318 16.06 3.21 8.40
N SER A 319 17.10 3.84 8.93
CA SER A 319 17.11 4.44 10.26
C SER A 319 16.69 5.91 10.18
N GLU A 320 17.17 6.64 9.18
CA GLU A 320 16.98 8.07 9.05
C GLU A 320 17.09 8.54 7.59
N VAL A 321 16.34 9.59 7.26
CA VAL A 321 16.43 10.32 6.00
C VAL A 321 16.61 11.81 6.30
N GLN A 322 17.71 12.37 5.82
CA GLN A 322 17.94 13.81 5.83
C GLN A 322 17.70 14.36 4.43
N LEU A 323 16.91 15.43 4.33
CA LEU A 323 16.48 16.00 3.06
C LEU A 323 16.76 17.50 3.07
N SER A 324 17.45 18.01 2.05
CA SER A 324 17.59 19.44 1.82
C SER A 324 17.13 19.76 0.41
N ILE A 325 15.96 20.39 0.27
CA ILE A 325 15.32 20.63 -1.03
C ILE A 325 15.02 22.11 -1.25
N PHE A 326 15.21 22.52 -2.50
CA PHE A 326 14.61 23.72 -3.06
C PHE A 326 13.41 23.33 -3.91
N PHE A 327 12.24 23.88 -3.60
CA PHE A 327 11.03 23.65 -4.37
C PHE A 327 10.48 24.97 -4.91
N ASN A 328 10.48 25.10 -6.24
CA ASN A 328 9.81 26.19 -6.95
C ASN A 328 8.47 25.69 -7.51
N PRO A 329 7.36 25.94 -6.82
CA PRO A 329 6.05 25.45 -7.25
C PRO A 329 5.56 26.10 -8.56
N TRP A 330 5.92 27.35 -8.84
CA TRP A 330 5.51 28.03 -10.08
C TRP A 330 6.12 27.39 -11.32
N LYS A 331 7.35 26.89 -11.20
CA LYS A 331 8.03 26.14 -12.28
C LYS A 331 7.79 24.63 -12.19
N ASN A 332 7.03 24.15 -11.19
CA ASN A 332 6.95 22.74 -10.80
C ASN A 332 8.34 22.08 -10.70
N TYR A 333 9.35 22.81 -10.24
CA TYR A 333 10.74 22.35 -10.25
C TYR A 333 11.20 22.07 -8.83
N ILE A 334 11.87 20.93 -8.63
CA ILE A 334 12.50 20.56 -7.37
C ILE A 334 13.94 20.16 -7.62
N SER A 335 14.82 20.55 -6.71
CA SER A 335 16.19 20.04 -6.62
C SER A 335 16.55 19.85 -5.16
N GLY A 336 17.44 18.92 -4.86
CA GLY A 336 17.87 18.73 -3.49
C GLY A 336 18.82 17.58 -3.29
N THR A 337 19.31 17.51 -2.05
CA THR A 337 20.15 16.43 -1.56
C THR A 337 19.36 15.56 -0.61
N THR A 338 19.65 14.26 -0.63
CA THR A 338 19.07 13.28 0.29
C THR A 338 20.18 12.42 0.85
N MET A 339 20.29 12.38 2.18
CA MET A 339 21.15 11.43 2.88
C MET A 339 20.26 10.38 3.54
N ILE A 340 20.51 9.11 3.23
CA ILE A 340 19.75 7.96 3.73
C ILE A 340 20.70 7.14 4.59
N MET A 341 20.32 6.92 5.84
CA MET A 341 21.08 6.10 6.78
C MET A 341 20.35 4.77 7.00
N TYR A 342 21.07 3.67 6.86
CA TYR A 342 20.59 2.31 7.03
C TYR A 342 21.01 1.77 8.40
N LYS A 343 20.16 0.94 9.01
CA LYS A 343 20.48 0.26 10.28
C LYS A 343 21.63 -0.72 10.10
N GLU A 344 21.63 -1.45 8.99
CA GLU A 344 22.69 -2.37 8.59
C GLU A 344 23.32 -1.92 7.27
N PRO A 345 24.63 -2.18 7.05
CA PRO A 345 25.26 -1.93 5.77
C PRO A 345 24.54 -2.70 4.66
N SER A 346 24.43 -2.08 3.49
CA SER A 346 23.84 -2.73 2.32
C SER A 346 24.60 -2.36 1.06
N ASN A 347 24.92 -3.35 0.23
CA ASN A 347 25.53 -3.19 -1.09
C ASN A 347 24.49 -2.93 -2.21
N LEU A 348 23.21 -3.25 -1.98
CA LEU A 348 22.11 -3.03 -2.92
C LEU A 348 21.00 -2.19 -2.28
N ARG A 349 20.83 -0.98 -2.80
CA ARG A 349 19.84 0.00 -2.33
C ARG A 349 18.76 0.20 -3.39
N MET A 350 17.50 0.37 -2.97
CA MET A 350 16.37 0.52 -3.89
C MET A 350 15.55 1.73 -3.43
N LEU A 351 15.38 2.68 -4.35
CA LEU A 351 14.71 3.94 -4.10
C LEU A 351 13.64 4.14 -5.17
N GLU A 352 12.56 4.81 -4.81
CA GLU A 352 11.55 5.27 -5.76
C GLU A 352 11.66 6.77 -5.95
N LEU A 353 11.63 7.24 -7.19
CA LEU A 353 11.73 8.65 -7.54
C LEU A 353 10.80 8.93 -8.72
N GLY A 354 9.98 9.97 -8.58
CA GLY A 354 8.89 10.29 -9.50
C GLY A 354 9.37 10.46 -10.95
N PRO A 355 8.51 10.17 -11.96
CA PRO A 355 8.92 10.02 -13.36
C PRO A 355 9.52 11.28 -14.01
N GLY A 356 9.26 12.47 -13.44
CA GLY A 356 9.84 13.74 -13.90
C GLY A 356 11.13 14.16 -13.19
N LEU A 357 11.60 13.35 -12.25
CA LEU A 357 12.81 13.58 -11.48
C LEU A 357 13.94 12.63 -11.94
N LYS A 358 15.16 13.09 -11.76
CA LYS A 358 16.38 12.38 -12.12
C LYS A 358 17.37 12.45 -10.96
N LEU A 359 17.98 11.31 -10.67
CA LEU A 359 19.18 11.28 -9.87
C LEU A 359 20.33 11.87 -10.70
N VAL A 360 20.99 12.88 -10.17
CA VAL A 360 22.04 13.64 -10.88
C VAL A 360 23.43 13.22 -10.42
N GLY A 361 23.61 12.87 -9.13
CA GLY A 361 24.92 12.47 -8.64
C GLY A 361 24.88 11.73 -7.31
N ASN A 362 25.94 10.94 -7.09
CA ASN A 362 26.30 10.39 -5.78
C ASN A 362 27.21 11.41 -5.08
N LEU A 363 26.82 11.85 -3.89
CA LEU A 363 27.60 12.78 -3.06
C LEU A 363 28.41 12.07 -1.97
N ASP A 364 28.29 10.74 -1.88
CA ASP A 364 29.05 9.96 -0.90
C ASP A 364 30.46 9.67 -1.42
N LEU A 365 31.41 10.48 -0.94
CA LEU A 365 32.84 10.42 -1.28
C LEU A 365 33.48 9.05 -0.96
N ASN A 366 32.88 8.27 -0.06
CA ASN A 366 33.38 6.96 0.35
C ASN A 366 32.84 5.81 -0.52
N SER A 367 31.78 6.03 -1.30
CA SER A 367 31.26 5.03 -2.24
C SER A 367 31.81 5.24 -3.64
N LYS A 368 33.08 4.89 -3.84
CA LYS A 368 33.64 4.71 -5.18
C LYS A 368 32.88 3.58 -5.90
N GLY A 369 32.41 3.83 -7.12
CA GLY A 369 31.78 2.82 -7.97
C GLY A 369 30.29 2.54 -7.72
N LEU A 370 29.50 3.52 -7.24
CA LEU A 370 28.04 3.39 -7.12
C LEU A 370 27.37 3.36 -8.49
N ASN A 371 26.79 2.22 -8.86
CA ASN A 371 26.09 2.02 -10.13
C ASN A 371 24.62 2.23 -9.94
N VAL A 372 24.04 3.03 -10.84
CA VAL A 372 22.64 3.41 -10.75
C VAL A 372 21.89 2.80 -11.92
N PHE A 373 20.93 1.95 -11.59
CA PHE A 373 20.06 1.33 -12.56
C PHE A 373 18.64 1.86 -12.39
N ARG A 374 18.05 2.35 -13.48
CA ARG A 374 16.69 2.87 -13.46
C ARG A 374 15.74 1.92 -14.19
N LYS A 375 14.65 1.52 -13.52
CA LYS A 375 13.47 0.88 -14.12
C LYS A 375 12.24 1.73 -13.80
N ARG A 376 11.72 2.46 -14.79
CA ARG A 376 10.59 3.38 -14.64
C ARG A 376 10.88 4.48 -13.59
N ASP A 377 10.23 4.39 -12.44
CA ASP A 377 10.33 5.26 -11.26
C ASP A 377 11.20 4.65 -10.16
N LYS A 378 11.74 3.43 -10.34
CA LYS A 378 12.65 2.80 -9.37
C LYS A 378 14.10 2.96 -9.78
N TYR A 379 14.93 3.27 -8.80
CA TYR A 379 16.38 3.37 -8.87
C TYR A 379 16.99 2.28 -8.00
N TYR A 380 17.81 1.42 -8.58
CA TYR A 380 18.61 0.43 -7.88
C TYR A 380 20.04 0.93 -7.86
N LEU A 381 20.63 1.06 -6.67
CA LEU A 381 21.97 1.58 -6.49
C LEU A 381 22.82 0.45 -5.93
N MET A 382 23.80 0.00 -6.71
CA MET A 382 24.71 -1.06 -6.30
C MET A 382 26.13 -0.52 -6.14
N GLY A 383 26.72 -0.72 -4.97
CA GLY A 383 28.06 -0.24 -4.65
C GLY A 383 28.62 -0.94 -3.43
N SER A 384 29.68 -0.39 -2.85
CA SER A 384 30.25 -0.89 -1.59
C SER A 384 29.20 -0.94 -0.48
N GLU A 385 29.32 -1.93 0.41
CA GLU A 385 28.55 -1.96 1.64
C GLU A 385 28.80 -0.67 2.42
N SER A 386 27.73 0.07 2.67
CA SER A 386 27.76 1.29 3.45
C SER A 386 26.45 1.45 4.22
N LYS A 387 26.57 2.06 5.40
CA LYS A 387 25.45 2.46 6.24
C LYS A 387 24.82 3.77 5.81
N SER A 388 25.41 4.49 4.86
CA SER A 388 24.91 5.77 4.38
C SER A 388 24.90 5.86 2.86
N LEU A 389 24.01 6.67 2.33
CA LEU A 389 23.95 7.02 0.92
C LEU A 389 23.57 8.49 0.79
N ALA A 390 24.41 9.29 0.14
CA ALA A 390 24.17 10.70 -0.11
C ALA A 390 23.93 10.94 -1.60
N LEU A 391 22.81 11.55 -1.95
CA LEU A 391 22.32 11.69 -3.32
C LEU A 391 22.00 13.13 -3.65
N TYR A 392 22.25 13.55 -4.89
CA TYR A 392 21.70 14.77 -5.46
C TYR A 392 20.71 14.42 -6.57
N TYR A 393 19.57 15.09 -6.58
CA TYR A 393 18.52 14.89 -7.58
C TYR A 393 17.86 16.20 -7.97
N ASN A 394 17.29 16.24 -9.17
CA ASN A 394 16.49 17.36 -9.61
C ASN A 394 15.43 16.95 -10.63
N GLY A 395 14.55 17.87 -10.97
CA GLY A 395 13.66 17.73 -12.11
C GLY A 395 12.34 18.45 -11.92
N TYR A 396 11.38 18.08 -12.77
CA TYR A 396 10.08 18.70 -12.79
C TYR A 396 9.04 17.73 -12.25
N ILE A 397 8.29 18.19 -11.25
CA ILE A 397 7.13 17.46 -10.74
C ILE A 397 6.03 17.59 -11.77
N ARG A 398 5.74 16.50 -12.48
CA ARG A 398 4.58 16.46 -13.36
C ARG A 398 3.33 16.49 -12.48
N PRO A 399 2.35 17.39 -12.75
CA PRO A 399 1.01 17.22 -12.21
C PRO A 399 0.50 15.90 -12.79
N THR A 400 0.60 14.81 -12.03
CA THR A 400 0.15 13.49 -12.47
C THR A 400 -1.33 13.58 -12.75
N ARG A 401 -1.82 12.97 -13.84
CA ARG A 401 -3.28 12.80 -14.07
C ARG A 401 -3.95 11.91 -13.01
N GLU A 402 -3.14 11.33 -12.14
CA GLU A 402 -3.40 10.24 -11.22
C GLU A 402 -2.94 10.63 -9.81
N ASN A 403 -3.50 11.72 -9.26
CA ASN A 403 -3.32 12.03 -7.83
C ASN A 403 -4.10 10.99 -7.00
N PHE A 404 -3.58 9.77 -6.85
CA PHE A 404 -4.15 8.76 -5.96
C PHE A 404 -3.13 8.03 -5.11
N GLU A 405 -3.23 8.28 -3.80
CA GLU A 405 -3.35 7.26 -2.74
C GLU A 405 -4.12 8.01 -1.62
N LEU A 406 -5.45 8.15 -1.69
CA LEU A 406 -6.35 7.29 -0.88
C LEU A 406 -7.81 7.22 -1.39
N PHE A 407 -8.15 7.80 -2.55
CA PHE A 407 -9.56 7.90 -2.96
C PHE A 407 -9.72 7.85 -4.48
N LYS A 408 -9.68 6.72 -5.21
CA LYS A 408 -9.93 6.70 -6.68
C LYS A 408 -10.96 7.76 -7.12
N LEU A 409 -10.48 8.86 -7.70
CA LEU A 409 -11.28 10.02 -8.09
C LEU A 409 -10.71 10.53 -9.41
N LYS A 410 -11.31 10.11 -10.53
CA LYS A 410 -11.00 10.66 -11.87
C LYS A 410 -10.64 12.14 -11.77
N GLN A 411 -9.48 12.50 -12.32
CA GLN A 411 -9.22 13.90 -12.59
C GLN A 411 -10.30 14.44 -13.49
N GLU A 412 -11.05 15.40 -12.97
CA GLU A 412 -11.77 16.31 -13.83
C GLU A 412 -10.88 17.49 -14.15
N PRO A 413 -10.92 17.98 -15.40
CA PRO A 413 -10.16 19.12 -15.82
C PRO A 413 -10.43 20.29 -14.87
N VAL A 414 -9.35 21.00 -14.57
CA VAL A 414 -9.39 22.35 -14.01
C VAL A 414 -10.40 23.14 -14.86
N PRO A 415 -11.48 23.70 -14.28
CA PRO A 415 -12.40 24.55 -15.02
C PRO A 415 -11.61 25.64 -15.74
N LYS A 416 -11.90 25.88 -17.02
CA LYS A 416 -11.23 26.93 -17.81
C LYS A 416 -11.32 28.33 -17.14
N ASP A 417 -12.26 28.51 -16.20
CA ASP A 417 -12.49 29.74 -15.45
C ASP A 417 -11.75 29.84 -14.10
N SER A 418 -10.90 28.87 -13.72
CA SER A 418 -10.18 28.94 -12.44
C SER A 418 -8.90 29.78 -12.48
N ARG A 419 -8.73 30.66 -13.48
CA ARG A 419 -7.72 31.73 -13.42
C ARG A 419 -8.08 32.76 -12.33
N ASP A 420 -9.32 32.74 -11.83
CA ASP A 420 -9.85 33.68 -10.83
C ASP A 420 -9.87 33.18 -9.38
N SER A 421 -9.31 32.01 -9.05
CA SER A 421 -9.12 31.60 -7.64
C SER A 421 -7.64 31.59 -7.27
N GLY A 422 -7.13 32.72 -6.79
CA GLY A 422 -5.72 33.02 -6.51
C GLY A 422 -4.99 32.19 -5.43
N ASP A 423 -5.41 30.95 -5.12
CA ASP A 423 -4.77 30.09 -4.12
C ASP A 423 -4.25 28.79 -4.74
N MET A 424 -3.03 28.84 -5.29
CA MET A 424 -2.32 27.66 -5.79
C MET A 424 -1.63 26.92 -4.62
N PHE A 425 -2.13 25.73 -4.30
CA PHE A 425 -1.50 24.81 -3.35
C PHE A 425 -0.77 23.68 -4.07
N TYR A 426 0.41 23.33 -3.58
CA TYR A 426 1.23 22.26 -4.12
C TYR A 426 1.49 21.25 -3.02
N PHE A 427 0.76 20.13 -3.10
CA PHE A 427 0.89 19.02 -2.16
C PHE A 427 1.74 17.91 -2.77
N LEU A 428 2.84 17.57 -2.11
CA LEU A 428 3.67 16.42 -2.43
C LEU A 428 3.50 15.41 -1.28
N SER A 429 2.71 14.36 -1.51
CA SER A 429 2.53 13.31 -0.52
C SER A 429 3.74 12.35 -0.51
N LYS A 430 3.86 11.58 0.56
CA LYS A 430 4.78 10.44 0.70
C LYS A 430 4.74 9.39 -0.42
N THR A 431 3.72 9.38 -1.27
CA THR A 431 3.59 8.45 -2.40
C THR A 431 3.90 9.08 -3.75
N HIS A 432 4.15 10.40 -3.80
CA HIS A 432 4.55 11.08 -5.04
C HIS A 432 6.01 10.81 -5.40
N ASN A 433 6.79 10.25 -4.47
CA ASN A 433 8.22 9.98 -4.65
C ASN A 433 8.98 11.23 -5.14
N PHE A 434 8.68 12.39 -4.53
CA PHE A 434 9.30 13.68 -4.88
C PHE A 434 10.73 13.83 -4.33
N TYR A 435 11.20 12.83 -3.61
CA TYR A 435 12.56 12.62 -3.14
C TYR A 435 12.93 11.14 -3.41
N PRO A 436 14.21 10.76 -3.41
CA PRO A 436 14.64 9.37 -3.50
C PRO A 436 14.10 8.56 -2.31
N ASN A 437 12.91 8.00 -2.47
CA ASN A 437 12.13 7.40 -1.40
C ASN A 437 12.62 5.98 -1.13
N PRO A 438 13.18 5.67 0.06
CA PRO A 438 13.74 4.34 0.33
C PRO A 438 12.70 3.30 0.75
N GLY A 439 11.42 3.64 0.71
CA GLY A 439 10.32 2.71 0.95
C GLY A 439 9.29 3.24 1.94
N SER A 440 8.47 2.33 2.45
CA SER A 440 7.25 2.66 3.20
C SER A 440 7.32 2.34 4.69
N ASP A 441 8.51 2.08 5.25
CA ASP A 441 8.67 1.87 6.70
C ASP A 441 8.88 3.19 7.48
N PHE A 442 8.87 3.12 8.80
CA PHE A 442 9.18 4.26 9.67
C PHE A 442 10.67 4.55 9.73
N PHE A 443 11.04 5.83 9.61
CA PHE A 443 12.40 6.32 9.77
C PHE A 443 12.42 7.72 10.41
N LYS A 444 13.54 8.08 11.06
CA LYS A 444 13.78 9.45 11.53
C LYS A 444 13.89 10.40 10.35
N THR A 445 13.51 11.66 10.52
CA THR A 445 13.61 12.66 9.45
C THR A 445 14.21 13.97 9.95
N ASP A 446 15.13 14.55 9.17
CA ASP A 446 15.56 15.96 9.27
C ASP A 446 15.44 16.61 7.89
N ILE A 447 14.51 17.55 7.76
CA ILE A 447 14.05 18.03 6.46
C ILE A 447 14.17 19.55 6.42
N THR A 448 15.00 20.05 5.53
CA THR A 448 15.10 21.46 5.17
C THR A 448 14.43 21.69 3.82
N VAL A 449 13.42 22.57 3.79
CA VAL A 449 12.72 22.97 2.57
C VAL A 449 12.87 24.46 2.34
N THR A 450 13.38 24.82 1.17
CA THR A 450 13.47 26.20 0.70
C THR A 450 12.41 26.43 -0.37
N VAL A 451 11.56 27.43 -0.16
CA VAL A 451 10.52 27.88 -1.10
C VAL A 451 10.68 29.39 -1.34
N PRO A 452 10.10 29.94 -2.43
CA PRO A 452 10.04 31.38 -2.63
C PRO A 452 9.50 32.15 -1.40
N GLU A 453 10.00 33.37 -1.18
CA GLU A 453 9.83 34.17 0.04
C GLU A 453 8.37 34.28 0.54
N HIS A 454 7.40 34.46 -0.35
CA HIS A 454 6.00 34.68 0.02
C HIS A 454 5.20 33.40 0.33
N LEU A 455 5.79 32.21 0.20
CA LEU A 455 5.08 30.95 0.39
C LEU A 455 5.29 30.39 1.80
N ASN A 456 4.22 29.83 2.36
CA ASN A 456 4.30 29.02 3.57
C ASN A 456 4.40 27.53 3.22
N CYS A 457 5.04 26.76 4.10
CA CYS A 457 5.21 25.33 3.92
C CYS A 457 4.96 24.56 5.23
N LEU A 458 4.19 23.48 5.12
CA LEU A 458 4.03 22.48 6.17
C LEU A 458 4.65 21.18 5.69
N VAL A 459 5.44 20.54 6.54
CA VAL A 459 6.17 19.30 6.26
C VAL A 459 5.92 18.31 7.41
N SER A 460 6.05 17.01 7.15
CA SER A 460 5.89 16.00 8.19
C SER A 460 6.89 16.19 9.33
N GLY A 461 6.41 16.17 10.58
CA GLY A 461 7.21 16.32 11.80
C GLY A 461 7.00 17.65 12.54
N ASN A 462 7.98 18.01 13.37
CA ASN A 462 8.01 19.20 14.20
C ASN A 462 8.82 20.31 13.53
N LEU A 463 8.23 21.51 13.39
CA LEU A 463 8.96 22.69 12.93
C LEU A 463 9.99 23.08 13.99
N VAL A 464 11.26 23.15 13.58
CA VAL A 464 12.38 23.55 14.45
C VAL A 464 12.85 24.96 14.11
N GLU A 465 12.83 25.32 12.82
CA GLU A 465 13.34 26.62 12.37
C GLU A 465 12.56 27.14 11.16
N LYS A 466 12.27 28.45 11.16
CA LYS A 466 11.78 29.20 10.00
C LYS A 466 12.66 30.44 9.82
N LYS A 467 13.30 30.59 8.66
CA LYS A 467 14.11 31.75 8.29
C LYS A 467 13.55 32.40 7.02
N VAL A 468 13.39 33.72 7.03
CA VAL A 468 12.96 34.51 5.86
C VAL A 468 14.12 35.42 5.45
N LYS A 469 14.55 35.28 4.19
CA LYS A 469 15.47 36.18 3.49
C LYS A 469 14.92 36.35 2.06
N ASN A 470 15.75 36.19 1.02
CA ASN A 470 15.33 36.13 -0.40
C ASN A 470 14.48 34.88 -0.74
N ALA A 471 14.38 33.94 0.19
CA ALA A 471 13.58 32.73 0.15
C ALA A 471 13.16 32.41 1.59
N THR A 472 12.11 31.61 1.74
CA THR A 472 11.69 31.11 3.04
C THR A 472 12.17 29.68 3.23
N VAL A 473 12.97 29.47 4.27
CA VAL A 473 13.56 28.19 4.64
C VAL A 473 12.85 27.66 5.87
N PHE A 474 12.40 26.41 5.80
CA PHE A 474 11.78 25.68 6.90
C PHE A 474 12.60 24.44 7.22
N ARG A 475 12.91 24.20 8.50
CA ARG A 475 13.52 22.96 8.97
C ARG A 475 12.56 22.22 9.89
N TYR A 476 12.27 20.97 9.56
CA TYR A 476 11.41 20.06 10.30
C TYR A 476 12.17 18.81 10.73
N THR A 477 11.87 18.29 11.93
CA THR A 477 12.43 17.03 12.40
C THR A 477 11.36 16.08 12.94
N SER A 478 11.57 14.78 12.85
CA SER A 478 10.70 13.77 13.48
C SER A 478 11.51 12.58 13.95
N LYS A 479 11.22 12.06 15.15
CA LYS A 479 11.82 10.80 15.64
C LYS A 479 11.39 9.60 14.82
N ALA A 480 10.25 9.67 14.15
CA ALA A 480 9.78 8.65 13.24
C ALA A 480 8.62 9.16 12.38
N SER A 481 8.75 9.01 11.06
CA SER A 481 7.67 9.23 10.11
C SER A 481 7.60 8.09 9.12
N LYS A 482 6.39 7.73 8.71
CA LYS A 482 6.16 6.78 7.61
C LYS A 482 6.11 7.57 6.30
N GLY A 483 7.29 7.81 5.72
CA GLY A 483 7.46 8.67 4.54
C GLY A 483 7.41 10.16 4.87
N ILE A 484 7.61 10.99 3.85
CA ILE A 484 7.63 12.45 3.98
C ILE A 484 6.54 13.05 3.09
N SER A 485 5.70 13.91 3.65
CA SER A 485 4.77 14.74 2.89
C SER A 485 5.06 16.22 3.12
N LEU A 486 4.79 17.06 2.13
CA LEU A 486 4.81 18.51 2.29
C LEU A 486 3.69 19.18 1.49
N ILE A 487 3.25 20.33 1.97
CA ILE A 487 2.37 21.25 1.24
C ILE A 487 2.95 22.65 1.29
N THR A 488 2.99 23.32 0.14
CA THR A 488 3.37 24.73 0.03
C THR A 488 2.32 25.51 -0.74
N GLY A 489 2.18 26.80 -0.41
CA GLY A 489 1.22 27.69 -1.04
C GLY A 489 1.02 28.99 -0.26
N ASN A 490 0.04 29.76 -0.71
CA ASN A 490 -0.31 31.04 -0.12
C ASN A 490 -1.38 30.87 0.98
N PHE A 491 -0.95 30.53 2.19
CA PHE A 491 -1.82 30.34 3.34
C PHE A 491 -1.21 30.93 4.60
N LYS A 492 -2.05 31.31 5.57
CA LYS A 492 -1.65 31.94 6.84
C LYS A 492 -2.25 31.22 8.03
N LEU A 493 -1.59 31.34 9.18
CA LEU A 493 -2.14 30.93 10.46
C LEU A 493 -3.33 31.83 10.78
N ALA A 494 -4.50 31.24 10.99
CA ALA A 494 -5.74 31.97 11.26
C ALA A 494 -6.21 31.83 12.70
N GLN A 495 -6.06 30.65 13.30
CA GLN A 495 -6.47 30.38 14.68
C GLN A 495 -5.46 29.48 15.38
N LYS A 496 -5.32 29.66 16.70
CA LYS A 496 -4.60 28.75 17.59
C LYS A 496 -5.60 28.16 18.58
N VAL A 497 -5.54 26.85 18.77
CA VAL A 497 -6.37 26.14 19.74
C VAL A 497 -5.44 25.61 20.83
N ASP A 498 -5.66 26.10 22.04
CA ASP A 498 -4.93 25.73 23.25
C ASP A 498 -5.41 24.36 23.76
N ALA A 499 -4.96 23.29 23.11
CA ALA A 499 -5.13 21.91 23.56
C ALA A 499 -3.81 21.41 24.20
N GLN A 500 -3.85 20.25 24.87
CA GLN A 500 -2.66 19.67 25.52
C GLN A 500 -1.49 19.49 24.54
N ILE A 501 -1.78 19.21 23.26
CA ILE A 501 -0.87 19.46 22.15
C ILE A 501 -1.45 20.64 21.38
N PRO A 502 -0.76 21.79 21.30
CA PRO A 502 -1.25 22.97 20.58
C PRO A 502 -1.67 22.64 19.15
N ILE A 503 -2.80 23.20 18.70
CA ILE A 503 -3.28 23.04 17.33
C ILE A 503 -3.29 24.39 16.62
N HIS A 504 -2.67 24.43 15.44
CA HIS A 504 -2.58 25.62 14.60
C HIS A 504 -3.44 25.43 13.35
N LEU A 505 -4.43 26.30 13.14
CA LEU A 505 -5.35 26.25 12.01
C LEU A 505 -4.94 27.27 10.94
N TYR A 506 -4.60 26.77 9.76
CA TYR A 506 -4.21 27.56 8.60
C TYR A 506 -5.36 27.64 7.60
N ILE A 507 -5.47 28.78 6.91
CA ILE A 507 -6.41 29.01 5.80
C ILE A 507 -5.68 29.68 4.64
N PRO A 508 -6.15 29.51 3.38
CA PRO A 508 -5.66 30.30 2.26
C PRO A 508 -5.79 31.81 2.51
N ASN A 509 -4.87 32.59 1.96
CA ASN A 509 -4.83 34.03 2.20
C ASN A 509 -6.05 34.78 1.65
N SER A 510 -6.68 34.26 0.60
CA SER A 510 -7.87 34.86 -0.02
C SER A 510 -9.18 34.56 0.71
N PHE A 511 -9.17 33.73 1.76
CA PHE A 511 -10.37 33.30 2.47
C PHE A 511 -10.45 33.81 3.91
N GLY A 512 -11.67 34.09 4.36
CA GLY A 512 -12.01 34.28 5.76
C GLY A 512 -12.13 32.96 6.52
N PHE A 513 -11.83 32.98 7.82
CA PHE A 513 -11.95 31.80 8.68
C PHE A 513 -13.42 31.29 8.74
N PRO A 514 -13.68 29.97 8.73
CA PRO A 514 -15.04 29.44 8.74
C PRO A 514 -15.77 29.78 10.06
N LYS A 515 -16.85 30.57 9.97
CA LYS A 515 -17.58 31.07 11.16
C LYS A 515 -18.25 29.99 12.01
N ASN A 516 -18.62 28.85 11.40
CA ASN A 516 -19.38 27.78 12.07
C ASN A 516 -18.51 26.63 12.57
N LEU A 517 -17.17 26.73 12.45
CA LEU A 517 -16.28 25.66 12.89
C LEU A 517 -16.17 25.68 14.41
N ASN A 518 -16.52 24.56 15.06
CA ASN A 518 -16.48 24.46 16.51
C ASN A 518 -15.06 24.14 17.02
N LEU A 519 -14.32 25.17 17.45
CA LEU A 519 -12.97 25.00 17.99
C LEU A 519 -12.92 24.26 19.32
N SER A 520 -13.98 24.35 20.14
CA SER A 520 -14.07 23.62 21.42
C SER A 520 -14.08 22.11 21.20
N GLU A 521 -14.86 21.64 20.21
CA GLU A 521 -14.90 20.22 19.88
C GLU A 521 -13.54 19.70 19.41
N ILE A 522 -12.79 20.48 18.62
CA ILE A 522 -11.45 20.12 18.18
C ILE A 522 -10.50 20.00 19.39
N LYS A 523 -10.55 20.95 20.33
CA LYS A 523 -9.79 20.92 21.59
C LYS A 523 -10.15 19.71 22.44
N GLU A 524 -11.45 19.48 22.67
CA GLU A 524 -11.96 18.36 23.46
C GLU A 524 -11.55 17.02 22.87
N ALA A 525 -11.67 16.85 21.54
CA ALA A 525 -11.25 15.63 20.86
C ALA A 525 -9.74 15.39 20.98
N ALA A 526 -8.91 16.41 20.78
CA ALA A 526 -7.46 16.31 20.93
C ALA A 526 -7.07 15.87 22.35
N ASN A 527 -7.64 16.52 23.37
CA ASN A 527 -7.38 16.22 24.77
C ASN A 527 -7.88 14.83 25.16
N LEU A 528 -9.05 14.42 24.63
CA LEU A 528 -9.58 13.07 24.81
C LEU A 528 -8.62 12.04 24.22
N PHE A 529 -8.11 12.24 23.00
CA PHE A 529 -7.21 11.30 22.35
C PHE A 529 -5.86 11.20 23.06
N ILE A 530 -5.28 12.30 23.53
CA ILE A 530 -4.06 12.27 24.35
C ILE A 530 -4.32 11.51 25.65
N ARG A 531 -5.41 11.82 26.35
CA ARG A 531 -5.77 11.12 27.59
C ARG A 531 -6.02 9.63 27.34
N THR A 532 -6.62 9.25 26.22
CA THR A 532 -7.06 7.87 25.93
C THR A 532 -5.96 7.03 25.29
N PHE A 533 -5.16 7.57 24.37
CA PHE A 533 -4.17 6.82 23.60
C PHE A 533 -2.72 7.11 24.03
N GLY A 534 -2.50 8.10 24.88
CA GLY A 534 -1.18 8.48 25.38
C GLY A 534 -0.49 9.57 24.54
N PRO A 535 0.69 10.04 24.97
CA PRO A 535 1.39 11.14 24.31
C PRO A 535 2.03 10.75 22.97
N ILE A 536 2.13 11.74 22.09
CA ILE A 536 2.80 11.63 20.78
C ILE A 536 3.97 12.61 20.72
N ASP A 537 4.94 12.32 19.86
CA ASP A 537 6.16 13.11 19.70
C ASP A 537 5.94 14.29 18.75
N LEU A 538 4.95 15.13 19.07
CA LEU A 538 4.64 16.34 18.33
C LEU A 538 4.51 17.52 19.28
N SER A 539 5.21 18.63 18.98
CA SER A 539 5.10 19.89 19.70
C SER A 539 3.84 20.67 19.31
N THR A 540 3.32 20.45 18.11
CA THR A 540 2.13 21.13 17.57
C THR A 540 1.52 20.29 16.45
N ILE A 541 0.19 20.33 16.30
CA ILE A 541 -0.51 19.77 15.15
C ILE A 541 -1.02 20.90 14.26
N ASN A 542 -0.61 20.92 13.00
CA ASN A 542 -0.98 21.95 12.03
C ASN A 542 -2.14 21.46 11.16
N ILE A 543 -3.22 22.23 11.01
CA ILE A 543 -4.38 21.83 10.21
C ILE A 543 -4.63 22.92 9.16
N LEU A 544 -4.43 22.59 7.89
CA LEU A 544 -4.77 23.45 6.76
C LEU A 544 -6.19 23.17 6.28
N LEU A 545 -7.06 24.16 6.46
CA LEU A 545 -8.42 24.17 5.93
C LEU A 545 -8.39 24.82 4.56
N LYS A 546 -8.72 24.08 3.50
CA LYS A 546 -8.74 24.62 2.14
C LYS A 546 -10.00 24.23 1.38
N GLN A 547 -10.27 24.92 0.29
CA GLN A 547 -11.37 24.56 -0.61
C GLN A 547 -11.10 23.22 -1.31
N GLY A 548 -12.16 22.42 -1.49
CA GLY A 548 -12.13 21.23 -2.35
C GLY A 548 -13.51 20.91 -2.94
N LYS A 549 -13.53 20.40 -4.19
CA LYS A 549 -14.77 19.93 -4.84
C LYS A 549 -15.40 18.73 -4.10
N LYS A 550 -14.56 17.92 -3.45
CA LYS A 550 -14.94 16.76 -2.64
C LYS A 550 -14.39 16.92 -1.23
N GLU A 551 -15.25 16.68 -0.27
CA GLU A 551 -14.98 16.73 1.17
C GLU A 551 -14.11 15.55 1.59
N GLY A 552 -13.40 15.71 2.69
CA GLY A 552 -12.48 14.72 3.24
C GLY A 552 -11.19 15.37 3.75
N GLY A 553 -10.29 14.55 4.27
CA GLY A 553 -8.99 15.00 4.74
C GLY A 553 -7.88 14.03 4.39
N VAL A 554 -6.65 14.48 4.64
CA VAL A 554 -5.44 13.67 4.61
C VAL A 554 -4.60 14.04 5.82
N SER A 555 -4.37 13.07 6.68
CA SER A 555 -3.48 13.19 7.83
C SER A 555 -2.05 12.79 7.49
N ASN A 556 -1.12 13.69 7.77
CA ASN A 556 0.32 13.43 7.76
C ASN A 556 0.86 13.65 9.18
N ASN A 557 2.01 13.07 9.50
CA ASN A 557 2.62 13.25 10.83
C ASN A 557 2.88 14.75 11.07
N GLY A 558 2.25 15.36 12.09
CA GLY A 558 2.42 16.78 12.42
C GLY A 558 1.56 17.76 11.63
N PHE A 559 0.97 17.37 10.50
CA PHE A 559 0.04 18.25 9.77
C PHE A 559 -1.09 17.52 9.02
N ILE A 560 -2.24 18.17 8.95
CA ILE A 560 -3.48 17.67 8.37
C ILE A 560 -3.96 18.64 7.29
N ILE A 561 -4.48 18.12 6.18
CA ILE A 561 -5.17 18.91 5.16
C ILE A 561 -6.64 18.49 5.17
N VAL A 562 -7.56 19.44 5.31
CA VAL A 562 -9.01 19.19 5.23
C VAL A 562 -9.62 20.04 4.13
N ASN A 563 -10.39 19.37 3.26
CA ASN A 563 -11.19 20.03 2.24
C ASN A 563 -12.55 20.46 2.81
N LEU A 564 -12.79 21.76 2.86
CA LEU A 564 -14.08 22.34 3.20
C LEU A 564 -14.86 22.70 1.93
N PRO A 565 -16.20 22.58 1.95
CA PRO A 565 -17.05 23.03 0.86
C PRO A 565 -16.99 24.56 0.70
N THR A 566 -17.14 25.01 -0.55
CA THR A 566 -17.26 26.44 -0.87
C THR A 566 -18.68 26.91 -0.56
N PRO A 567 -18.88 28.04 0.14
CA PRO A 567 -20.20 28.64 0.25
C PRO A 567 -20.65 29.26 -1.08
N LYS A 568 -21.96 29.49 -1.18
CA LYS A 568 -22.55 30.37 -2.20
C LYS A 568 -22.02 31.80 -1.97
N LYS A 569 -21.51 32.45 -3.04
CA LYS A 569 -20.99 33.83 -2.99
C LYS A 569 -21.98 34.75 -2.26
N LYS A 570 -21.53 35.45 -1.21
CA LYS A 570 -22.29 36.53 -0.56
C LYS A 570 -21.58 37.85 -0.85
N VAL A 571 -22.23 38.74 -1.59
CA VAL A 571 -21.77 40.11 -1.77
C VAL A 571 -22.27 40.93 -0.59
N ILE A 572 -21.37 41.58 0.14
CA ILE A 572 -21.71 42.52 1.21
C ILE A 572 -20.86 43.78 0.99
N GLY A 573 -21.42 44.80 0.35
CA GLY A 573 -20.74 46.08 0.08
C GLY A 573 -19.69 46.03 -1.06
N PRO A 574 -18.84 47.07 -1.20
CA PRO A 574 -17.85 47.18 -2.28
C PRO A 574 -16.65 46.21 -2.14
N ALA A 575 -16.56 45.47 -1.04
CA ALA A 575 -15.52 44.46 -0.80
C ALA A 575 -16.10 43.04 -0.86
N MET A 576 -15.58 42.22 -1.77
CA MET A 576 -15.97 40.81 -1.89
C MET A 576 -15.18 39.95 -0.89
N TYR A 577 -15.85 39.39 0.12
CA TYR A 577 -15.24 38.43 1.06
C TYR A 577 -15.77 37.02 0.82
N ILE A 578 -14.88 36.07 0.55
CA ILE A 578 -15.22 34.64 0.43
C ILE A 578 -14.82 33.95 1.75
N THR A 579 -15.79 33.39 2.47
CA THR A 579 -15.55 32.53 3.63
C THR A 579 -15.55 31.06 3.20
N LEU A 580 -14.96 30.13 3.96
CA LEU A 580 -15.23 28.69 3.79
C LEU A 580 -16.51 28.30 4.56
N ASP A 581 -17.25 27.29 4.09
CA ASP A 581 -18.39 26.73 4.82
C ASP A 581 -17.97 25.41 5.49
N ALA A 582 -18.32 25.26 6.76
CA ALA A 582 -18.13 24.02 7.52
C ALA A 582 -19.39 23.13 7.52
N LYS A 583 -20.51 23.63 6.98
CA LYS A 583 -21.72 22.85 6.77
C LYS A 583 -21.62 22.08 5.46
N ILE A 584 -21.97 20.80 5.53
CA ILE A 584 -21.96 19.89 4.39
C ILE A 584 -23.32 19.91 3.69
N ASP A 585 -23.32 19.76 2.37
CA ASP A 585 -24.56 19.61 1.60
C ASP A 585 -25.24 18.27 1.95
N PRO A 586 -26.42 18.27 2.57
CA PRO A 586 -27.10 17.04 2.97
C PRO A 586 -27.49 16.14 1.79
N LYS A 587 -27.47 16.65 0.54
CA LYS A 587 -27.71 15.86 -0.67
C LYS A 587 -26.48 15.06 -1.12
N LYS A 588 -25.27 15.40 -0.65
CA LYS A 588 -24.04 14.64 -0.92
C LYS A 588 -23.87 13.54 0.12
N PHE A 589 -24.57 12.44 -0.06
CA PHE A 589 -24.56 11.30 0.85
C PHE A 589 -23.19 10.59 0.84
N SER A 590 -22.34 10.84 1.84
CA SER A 590 -21.08 10.11 2.06
C SER A 590 -21.25 9.09 3.19
N PRO A 591 -20.88 7.81 3.01
CA PRO A 591 -20.99 6.79 4.06
C PRO A 591 -20.22 7.12 5.35
N ILE A 592 -19.13 7.88 5.24
CA ILE A 592 -18.23 8.19 6.37
C ILE A 592 -18.61 9.46 7.15
N LEU A 593 -19.63 10.21 6.72
CA LEU A 593 -20.09 11.38 7.46
C LEU A 593 -21.08 10.95 8.54
N ILE A 594 -20.73 11.22 9.80
CA ILE A 594 -21.51 10.76 10.94
C ILE A 594 -22.64 11.75 11.25
N ARG A 595 -22.28 13.02 11.40
CA ARG A 595 -23.15 14.15 11.75
C ARG A 595 -23.44 15.08 10.56
N ASP A 596 -22.84 14.82 9.41
CA ASP A 596 -22.88 15.68 8.23
C ASP A 596 -22.25 17.07 8.52
N ARG A 597 -21.11 17.05 9.21
CA ARG A 597 -20.33 18.24 9.59
C ARG A 597 -18.84 18.05 9.29
N SER A 598 -18.14 19.12 8.93
CA SER A 598 -16.70 19.06 8.64
C SER A 598 -15.83 18.68 9.84
N GLU A 599 -16.29 18.91 11.08
CA GLU A 599 -15.58 18.47 12.28
C GLU A 599 -15.39 16.95 12.32
N ASP A 600 -16.27 16.16 11.71
CA ASP A 600 -16.11 14.70 11.66
C ASP A 600 -14.83 14.32 10.90
N HIS A 601 -14.53 15.01 9.80
CA HIS A 601 -13.28 14.81 9.06
C HIS A 601 -12.07 15.29 9.87
N ILE A 602 -12.16 16.45 10.51
CA ILE A 602 -11.06 16.99 11.32
C ILE A 602 -10.71 16.02 12.45
N ILE A 603 -11.70 15.51 13.17
CA ILE A 603 -11.51 14.58 14.29
C ILE A 603 -10.99 13.23 13.79
N HIS A 604 -11.48 12.72 12.65
CA HIS A 604 -10.96 11.50 12.01
C HIS A 604 -9.48 11.66 11.65
N GLU A 605 -9.11 12.75 10.96
CA GLU A 605 -7.71 13.02 10.59
C GLU A 605 -6.82 13.30 11.80
N LEU A 606 -7.37 13.86 12.88
CA LEU A 606 -6.66 14.06 14.13
C LEU A 606 -6.34 12.72 14.80
N ALA A 607 -7.27 11.78 14.80
CA ALA A 607 -7.05 10.43 15.34
C ALA A 607 -5.94 9.67 14.58
N HIS A 608 -5.76 9.95 13.29
CA HIS A 608 -4.65 9.40 12.50
C HIS A 608 -3.26 9.81 12.99
N GLN A 609 -3.12 10.84 13.84
CA GLN A 609 -1.82 11.14 14.48
C GLN A 609 -1.33 9.97 15.36
N TRP A 610 -2.24 9.19 15.95
CA TRP A 610 -1.94 7.91 16.60
C TRP A 610 -2.07 6.75 15.60
N TRP A 611 -3.26 6.62 15.01
CA TRP A 611 -3.64 5.52 14.12
C TRP A 611 -3.24 5.80 12.67
N GLY A 612 -1.95 5.90 12.41
CA GLY A 612 -1.35 6.19 11.11
C GLY A 612 0.02 6.85 11.26
N GLY A 613 0.13 7.76 12.24
CA GLY A 613 1.33 8.50 12.60
C GLY A 613 2.22 7.82 13.65
N VAL A 614 1.66 7.11 14.63
CA VAL A 614 2.44 6.33 15.61
C VAL A 614 2.57 4.87 15.18
N ILE A 615 1.46 4.25 14.79
CA ILE A 615 1.48 2.93 14.16
C ILE A 615 0.85 3.03 12.78
N SER A 616 1.23 2.15 11.85
CA SER A 616 0.61 2.10 10.54
C SER A 616 0.39 0.67 10.07
N TRP A 617 -0.25 0.48 8.93
CA TRP A 617 -0.53 -0.84 8.37
C TRP A 617 0.64 -1.38 7.54
N THR A 618 0.81 -2.71 7.51
CA THR A 618 1.86 -3.37 6.71
C THR A 618 1.43 -3.59 5.27
N SER A 619 0.19 -4.02 5.05
CA SER A 619 -0.37 -4.30 3.74
C SER A 619 -1.77 -3.67 3.58
N TYR A 620 -2.30 -3.70 2.36
CA TYR A 620 -3.66 -3.22 2.08
C TYR A 620 -4.74 -3.94 2.89
N GLN A 621 -4.49 -5.17 3.37
CA GLN A 621 -5.41 -5.94 4.20
C GLN A 621 -5.51 -5.36 5.62
N ASP A 622 -4.48 -4.64 6.06
CA ASP A 622 -4.33 -4.16 7.44
C ASP A 622 -4.83 -2.71 7.61
N VAL A 623 -5.26 -2.07 6.51
CA VAL A 623 -5.70 -0.67 6.47
C VAL A 623 -6.87 -0.39 7.42
N TRP A 624 -7.70 -1.39 7.68
CA TRP A 624 -8.85 -1.27 8.57
C TRP A 624 -8.47 -0.94 10.02
N ILE A 625 -7.24 -1.26 10.45
CA ILE A 625 -6.75 -0.89 11.78
C ILE A 625 -6.73 0.63 11.90
N THR A 626 -6.10 1.32 10.93
CA THR A 626 -5.96 2.78 10.99
C THR A 626 -7.27 3.49 10.66
N GLU A 627 -7.94 3.11 9.57
CA GLU A 627 -9.19 3.76 9.15
C GLU A 627 -10.35 3.45 10.12
N GLY A 628 -10.43 2.21 10.58
CA GLY A 628 -11.44 1.78 11.54
C GLY A 628 -11.26 2.41 12.92
N LEU A 629 -10.03 2.52 13.43
CA LEU A 629 -9.76 3.18 14.72
C LEU A 629 -9.88 4.71 14.63
N ALA A 630 -9.49 5.33 13.51
CA ALA A 630 -9.74 6.76 13.30
C ALA A 630 -11.24 7.06 13.26
N HIS A 631 -12.02 6.25 12.53
CA HIS A 631 -13.46 6.41 12.46
C HIS A 631 -14.17 6.06 13.77
N PHE A 632 -13.70 5.03 14.49
CA PHE A 632 -14.12 4.73 15.87
C PHE A 632 -13.84 5.90 16.81
N SER A 633 -12.70 6.58 16.67
CA SER A 633 -12.31 7.70 17.54
C SER A 633 -13.30 8.87 17.42
N VAL A 634 -13.91 9.08 16.24
CA VAL A 634 -15.03 10.02 16.08
C VAL A 634 -16.23 9.57 16.92
N LEU A 635 -16.65 8.30 16.82
CA LEU A 635 -17.75 7.77 17.64
C LEU A 635 -17.45 7.85 19.15
N TYR A 636 -16.22 7.54 19.53
CA TYR A 636 -15.75 7.61 20.91
C TYR A 636 -15.84 9.04 21.46
N PHE A 637 -15.41 10.03 20.67
CA PHE A 637 -15.58 11.45 21.00
C PHE A 637 -17.08 11.81 21.15
N LEU A 638 -17.91 11.42 20.18
CA LEU A 638 -19.34 11.75 20.21
C LEU A 638 -20.10 11.08 21.37
N LYS A 639 -19.60 9.95 21.89
CA LYS A 639 -20.15 9.30 23.08
C LYS A 639 -19.80 10.05 24.37
N HIS A 640 -18.72 10.84 24.38
CA HIS A 640 -18.19 11.52 25.56
C HIS A 640 -18.43 13.03 25.60
N THR A 641 -18.74 13.66 24.46
CA THR A 641 -19.04 15.09 24.42
C THR A 641 -20.44 15.38 24.96
N VAL A 642 -20.56 16.47 25.72
CA VAL A 642 -21.86 16.94 26.25
C VAL A 642 -22.81 17.43 25.16
N SER A 643 -22.30 17.71 23.96
CA SER A 643 -23.07 18.24 22.83
C SER A 643 -23.95 17.19 22.13
N VAL A 644 -23.81 15.90 22.48
CA VAL A 644 -24.54 14.79 21.84
C VAL A 644 -25.26 13.96 22.89
N SER A 645 -26.59 14.00 22.87
CA SER A 645 -27.40 13.10 23.68
C SER A 645 -27.35 11.65 23.16
N GLU A 646 -27.61 10.69 24.04
CA GLU A 646 -27.66 9.26 23.67
C GLU A 646 -28.60 8.98 22.50
N ARG A 647 -29.79 9.61 22.48
CA ARG A 647 -30.75 9.50 21.36
C ARG A 647 -30.15 9.95 20.03
N ARG A 648 -29.33 11.01 20.04
CA ARG A 648 -28.65 11.53 18.85
C ARG A 648 -27.49 10.61 18.46
N PHE A 649 -26.71 10.12 19.42
CA PHE A 649 -25.66 9.13 19.20
C PHE A 649 -26.20 7.86 18.52
N ASN A 650 -27.28 7.28 19.05
CA ASN A 650 -27.92 6.08 18.47
C ASN A 650 -28.44 6.33 17.05
N ARG A 651 -28.78 7.57 16.68
CA ARG A 651 -29.12 7.93 15.29
C ARG A 651 -27.93 7.81 14.35
N PHE A 652 -26.77 8.26 14.80
CA PHE A 652 -25.54 8.15 14.03
C PHE A 652 -25.14 6.69 13.84
N ILE A 653 -25.23 5.88 14.90
CA ILE A 653 -24.99 4.44 14.83
C ILE A 653 -25.90 3.78 13.78
N ARG A 654 -27.21 4.04 13.82
CA ARG A 654 -28.16 3.53 12.81
C ARG A 654 -27.82 3.96 11.37
N LYS A 655 -27.30 5.17 11.17
CA LYS A 655 -26.83 5.63 9.86
C LYS A 655 -25.67 4.77 9.36
N LEU A 656 -24.65 4.54 10.21
CA LEU A 656 -23.50 3.71 9.88
C LEU A 656 -23.90 2.24 9.63
N LYS A 657 -24.76 1.68 10.48
CA LYS A 657 -25.28 0.32 10.34
C LYS A 657 -25.95 0.11 8.98
N ARG A 658 -26.82 1.02 8.54
CA ARG A 658 -27.51 0.92 7.23
C ARG A 658 -26.53 0.82 6.07
N TRP A 659 -25.46 1.61 6.08
CA TRP A 659 -24.42 1.55 5.06
C TRP A 659 -23.62 0.24 5.15
N ALA A 660 -23.19 -0.15 6.34
CA ALA A 660 -22.47 -1.40 6.56
C ALA A 660 -23.29 -2.63 6.14
N PHE A 661 -24.59 -2.69 6.48
CA PHE A 661 -25.49 -3.76 6.04
C PHE A 661 -25.59 -3.86 4.52
N ARG A 662 -25.62 -2.72 3.82
CA ARG A 662 -25.74 -2.68 2.36
C ARG A 662 -24.55 -3.32 1.62
N TYR A 663 -23.34 -3.25 2.19
CA TYR A 663 -22.11 -3.66 1.51
C TYR A 663 -21.33 -4.77 2.21
N SER A 664 -21.78 -5.27 3.36
CA SER A 664 -21.06 -6.35 4.06
C SER A 664 -20.93 -7.62 3.22
N ASP A 665 -21.89 -7.92 2.33
CA ASP A 665 -21.82 -9.10 1.44
C ASP A 665 -20.73 -8.98 0.35
N THR A 666 -20.12 -7.80 0.18
CA THR A 666 -18.95 -7.60 -0.71
C THR A 666 -17.73 -8.34 -0.19
N GLY A 667 -17.55 -8.45 1.14
CA GLY A 667 -16.46 -9.20 1.73
C GLY A 667 -16.17 -8.81 3.18
N PRO A 668 -15.27 -9.56 3.85
CA PRO A 668 -14.82 -9.27 5.21
C PRO A 668 -13.99 -7.99 5.28
N ILE A 669 -13.86 -7.42 6.49
CA ILE A 669 -13.06 -6.21 6.74
C ILE A 669 -11.61 -6.38 6.28
N ILE A 670 -11.03 -7.57 6.50
CA ILE A 670 -9.64 -7.89 6.16
C ILE A 670 -9.33 -7.80 4.65
N TYR A 671 -10.33 -7.73 3.78
CA TYR A 671 -10.10 -7.48 2.35
C TYR A 671 -9.60 -6.06 2.07
N GLY A 672 -9.78 -5.11 2.99
CA GLY A 672 -9.29 -3.75 2.86
C GLY A 672 -9.70 -3.10 1.53
N SER A 673 -8.74 -2.53 0.80
CA SER A 673 -9.00 -1.85 -0.49
C SER A 673 -9.56 -2.78 -1.58
N ARG A 674 -9.44 -4.10 -1.45
CA ARG A 674 -10.02 -5.07 -2.40
C ARG A 674 -11.55 -5.00 -2.45
N ILE A 675 -12.22 -4.54 -1.38
CA ILE A 675 -13.67 -4.31 -1.36
C ILE A 675 -14.09 -3.36 -2.51
N ASN A 676 -13.33 -2.28 -2.74
CA ASN A 676 -13.60 -1.34 -3.83
C ASN A 676 -13.45 -2.00 -5.21
N LEU A 677 -12.48 -2.92 -5.37
CA LEU A 677 -12.26 -3.63 -6.63
C LEU A 677 -13.36 -4.64 -6.94
N LEU A 678 -13.90 -5.29 -5.91
CA LEU A 678 -14.97 -6.27 -6.05
C LEU A 678 -16.33 -5.61 -6.34
N GLU A 679 -16.67 -4.52 -5.65
CA GLU A 679 -17.95 -3.82 -5.87
C GLU A 679 -17.91 -2.81 -7.01
N LYS A 680 -16.73 -2.31 -7.37
CA LYS A 680 -16.52 -1.15 -8.24
C LYS A 680 -17.23 0.12 -7.74
N LYS A 681 -17.42 0.22 -6.42
CA LYS A 681 -18.03 1.35 -5.71
C LYS A 681 -17.18 1.71 -4.50
N TYR A 682 -16.79 2.97 -4.40
CA TYR A 682 -15.95 3.43 -3.30
C TYR A 682 -16.69 3.45 -1.96
N GLU A 683 -18.00 3.67 -2.01
CA GLU A 683 -18.91 3.65 -0.87
C GLU A 683 -18.92 2.30 -0.17
N ALA A 684 -18.67 1.21 -0.91
CA ALA A 684 -18.57 -0.13 -0.34
C ALA A 684 -17.32 -0.27 0.54
N TYR A 685 -16.17 0.23 0.06
CA TYR A 685 -14.94 0.29 0.83
C TYR A 685 -15.12 1.11 2.10
N GLN A 686 -15.71 2.31 1.99
CA GLN A 686 -16.04 3.14 3.14
C GLN A 686 -16.97 2.42 4.13
N SER A 687 -18.04 1.79 3.65
CA SER A 687 -19.02 1.12 4.50
C SER A 687 -18.45 -0.09 5.23
N VAL A 688 -17.57 -0.87 4.61
CA VAL A 688 -16.98 -2.07 5.21
C VAL A 688 -15.73 -1.72 6.03
N VAL A 689 -14.78 -0.98 5.46
CA VAL A 689 -13.47 -0.75 6.09
C VAL A 689 -13.52 0.34 7.16
N TYR A 690 -14.42 1.32 7.05
CA TYR A 690 -14.58 2.40 8.04
C TYR A 690 -15.75 2.09 8.96
N ASN A 691 -16.97 2.04 8.41
CA ASN A 691 -18.18 2.00 9.23
C ASN A 691 -18.30 0.66 9.99
N LYS A 692 -18.21 -0.48 9.30
CA LYS A 692 -18.27 -1.80 9.97
C LYS A 692 -17.13 -1.95 10.98
N SER A 693 -15.90 -1.57 10.63
CA SER A 693 -14.76 -1.61 11.56
C SER A 693 -14.99 -0.76 12.81
N ALA A 694 -15.47 0.48 12.67
CA ALA A 694 -15.75 1.35 13.81
C ALA A 694 -16.87 0.81 14.70
N LEU A 695 -17.93 0.25 14.11
CA LEU A 695 -19.00 -0.44 14.85
C LEU A 695 -18.48 -1.67 15.58
N VAL A 696 -17.57 -2.44 14.96
CA VAL A 696 -16.92 -3.60 15.59
C VAL A 696 -16.06 -3.17 16.78
N PHE A 697 -15.29 -2.09 16.67
CA PHE A 697 -14.53 -1.55 17.81
C PHE A 697 -15.44 -1.02 18.92
N LEU A 698 -16.56 -0.37 18.56
CA LEU A 698 -17.53 0.11 19.54
C LEU A 698 -18.23 -1.05 20.28
N MET A 699 -18.63 -2.10 19.55
CA MET A 699 -19.14 -3.34 20.16
C MET A 699 -18.10 -4.01 21.04
N LEU A 700 -16.83 -4.04 20.62
CA LEU A 700 -15.75 -4.62 21.41
C LEU A 700 -15.52 -3.84 22.70
N MET A 701 -15.59 -2.51 22.65
CA MET A 701 -15.53 -1.66 23.83
C MET A 701 -16.70 -1.90 24.78
N ASP A 702 -17.92 -2.02 24.26
CA ASP A 702 -19.10 -2.35 25.07
C ASP A 702 -19.03 -3.78 25.64
N LEU A 703 -18.36 -4.72 24.95
CA LEU A 703 -18.20 -6.11 25.39
C LEU A 703 -17.26 -6.27 26.59
N ILE A 704 -16.12 -5.58 26.59
CA ILE A 704 -15.08 -5.76 27.64
C ILE A 704 -15.00 -4.58 28.62
N GLY A 705 -15.77 -3.53 28.38
CA GLY A 705 -15.71 -2.28 29.13
C GLY A 705 -14.62 -1.33 28.62
N GLU A 706 -14.91 -0.03 28.72
CA GLU A 706 -14.09 1.02 28.14
C GLU A 706 -12.66 1.09 28.73
N LYS A 707 -12.52 0.95 30.05
CA LYS A 707 -11.22 1.00 30.73
C LYS A 707 -10.28 -0.08 30.21
N GLU A 708 -10.80 -1.30 30.05
CA GLU A 708 -10.01 -2.43 29.58
C GLU A 708 -9.71 -2.31 28.07
N PHE A 709 -10.68 -1.87 27.29
CA PHE A 709 -10.53 -1.62 25.85
C PHE A 709 -9.43 -0.58 25.57
N THR A 710 -9.48 0.57 26.24
CA THR A 710 -8.50 1.65 26.06
C THR A 710 -7.11 1.25 26.56
N ARG A 711 -7.02 0.50 27.67
CA ARG A 711 -5.75 -0.10 28.16
C ARG A 711 -5.12 -1.02 27.12
N ARG A 712 -5.91 -1.88 26.46
CA ARG A 712 -5.43 -2.78 25.39
C ARG A 712 -4.99 -2.02 24.14
N LEU A 713 -5.71 -0.96 23.75
CA LEU A 713 -5.27 -0.08 22.65
C LEU A 713 -3.93 0.59 22.94
N ARG A 714 -3.72 1.10 24.16
CA ARG A 714 -2.40 1.63 24.58
C ARG A 714 -1.31 0.58 24.50
N SER A 715 -1.58 -0.63 24.99
CA SER A 715 -0.63 -1.74 24.92
C SER A 715 -0.18 -2.05 23.49
N VAL A 716 -1.08 -1.92 22.49
CA VAL A 716 -0.72 -2.04 21.08
C VAL A 716 0.17 -0.88 20.62
N LEU A 717 -0.21 0.36 20.93
CA LEU A 717 0.56 1.55 20.57
C LEU A 717 1.98 1.53 21.16
N ASP A 718 2.12 1.12 22.42
CA ASP A 718 3.41 1.08 23.12
C ASP A 718 4.32 0.00 22.54
N LYS A 719 3.79 -1.22 22.29
CA LYS A 719 4.59 -2.33 21.76
C LYS A 719 5.04 -2.11 20.32
N TYR A 720 4.19 -1.50 19.49
CA TYR A 720 4.44 -1.33 18.06
C TYR A 720 4.72 0.13 17.67
N ARG A 721 5.08 0.98 18.64
CA ARG A 721 5.37 2.40 18.42
C ARG A 721 6.37 2.55 17.26
N TYR A 722 5.98 3.36 16.28
CA TYR A 722 6.75 3.64 15.05
C TYR A 722 7.07 2.40 14.23
N ARG A 723 6.09 1.50 14.10
CA ARG A 723 6.17 0.32 13.25
C ARG A 723 4.92 0.16 12.41
N SER A 724 5.08 -0.46 11.25
CA SER A 724 3.95 -1.02 10.52
C SER A 724 3.54 -2.35 11.18
N ILE A 725 2.24 -2.53 11.41
CA ILE A 725 1.64 -3.68 12.08
C ILE A 725 0.72 -4.45 11.11
N THR A 726 0.64 -5.76 11.28
CA THR A 726 -0.32 -6.64 10.59
C THR A 726 -1.57 -6.86 11.44
N SER A 727 -2.69 -7.22 10.84
CA SER A 727 -3.94 -7.56 11.53
C SER A 727 -3.73 -8.67 12.56
N ARG A 728 -2.90 -9.67 12.24
CA ARG A 728 -2.54 -10.72 13.19
C ARG A 728 -1.79 -10.19 14.41
N GLN A 729 -0.80 -9.32 14.21
CA GLN A 729 -0.04 -8.72 15.32
C GLN A 729 -0.92 -7.83 16.19
N PHE A 730 -1.81 -7.02 15.57
CA PHE A 730 -2.80 -6.21 16.28
C PHE A 730 -3.70 -7.08 17.15
N ILE A 731 -4.35 -8.08 16.54
CA ILE A 731 -5.30 -8.96 17.21
C ILE A 731 -4.61 -9.76 18.32
N ARG A 732 -3.43 -10.34 18.08
CA ARG A 732 -2.69 -11.09 19.09
C ARG A 732 -2.34 -10.21 20.30
N GLN A 733 -1.86 -8.99 20.05
CA GLN A 733 -1.51 -8.07 21.13
C GLN A 733 -2.74 -7.56 21.89
N PHE A 734 -3.80 -7.24 21.16
CA PHE A 734 -5.04 -6.76 21.77
C PHE A 734 -5.70 -7.86 22.62
N CYS A 735 -5.80 -9.08 22.10
CA CYS A 735 -6.45 -10.19 22.82
C CYS A 735 -5.61 -10.68 24.01
N ASN A 736 -4.28 -10.61 23.94
CA ASN A 736 -3.41 -11.10 25.02
C ASN A 736 -3.78 -12.52 25.49
N ASN A 737 -3.90 -13.44 24.53
CA ASN A 737 -4.35 -14.84 24.72
C ASN A 737 -5.80 -15.03 25.24
N ASP A 738 -6.66 -14.02 25.15
CA ASP A 738 -8.09 -14.16 25.41
C ASP A 738 -8.81 -14.82 24.22
N ASP A 739 -9.25 -16.06 24.41
CA ASP A 739 -9.95 -16.87 23.40
C ASP A 739 -11.30 -16.28 22.97
N MET A 740 -12.03 -15.63 23.87
CA MET A 740 -13.30 -14.98 23.55
C MET A 740 -13.04 -13.85 22.56
N LEU A 741 -11.99 -13.06 22.78
CA LEU A 741 -11.62 -11.96 21.91
C LEU A 741 -11.05 -12.45 20.57
N LEU A 742 -10.28 -13.53 20.55
CA LEU A 742 -9.83 -14.15 19.31
C LEU A 742 -11.01 -14.61 18.44
N LYS A 743 -12.01 -15.28 19.05
CA LYS A 743 -13.25 -15.68 18.38
C LYS A 743 -14.04 -14.46 17.90
N PHE A 744 -14.11 -13.39 18.69
CA PHE A 744 -14.74 -12.13 18.29
C PHE A 744 -14.12 -11.58 17.00
N PHE A 745 -12.80 -11.40 16.95
CA PHE A 745 -12.13 -10.89 15.75
C PHE A 745 -12.26 -11.85 14.56
N GLN A 746 -12.18 -13.16 14.79
CA GLN A 746 -12.36 -14.16 13.74
C GLN A 746 -13.71 -14.01 13.03
N LYS A 747 -14.78 -13.72 13.78
CA LYS A 747 -16.13 -13.56 13.21
C LYS A 747 -16.37 -12.18 12.61
N TRP A 748 -15.95 -11.12 13.30
CA TRP A 748 -16.28 -9.75 12.90
C TRP A 748 -15.34 -9.16 11.85
N VAL A 749 -14.06 -9.56 11.83
CA VAL A 749 -13.04 -9.01 10.92
C VAL A 749 -12.78 -9.91 9.72
N TYR A 750 -12.71 -11.23 9.93
CA TYR A 750 -12.39 -12.20 8.88
C TYR A 750 -13.59 -12.78 8.15
N SER A 751 -14.82 -12.44 8.56
CA SER A 751 -16.04 -12.92 7.92
C SER A 751 -16.93 -11.78 7.41
N ARG A 752 -17.59 -12.03 6.26
CA ARG A 752 -18.57 -11.10 5.70
C ARG A 752 -19.91 -11.14 6.43
N ALA A 753 -20.21 -12.24 7.11
CA ALA A 753 -21.51 -12.51 7.72
C ALA A 753 -21.86 -11.51 8.84
N ILE A 754 -23.16 -11.42 9.09
CA ILE A 754 -23.78 -10.61 10.13
C ILE A 754 -24.79 -11.50 10.84
N PRO A 755 -24.75 -11.62 12.18
CA PRO A 755 -25.63 -12.51 12.90
C PRO A 755 -27.09 -12.08 12.74
N LEU A 756 -27.94 -13.05 12.36
CA LEU A 756 -29.39 -12.93 12.41
C LEU A 756 -29.86 -13.51 13.74
N VAL A 757 -30.56 -12.73 14.54
CA VAL A 757 -30.95 -13.08 15.91
C VAL A 757 -32.47 -13.18 16.02
N GLU A 758 -32.94 -14.15 16.80
CA GLU A 758 -34.32 -14.30 17.19
C GLU A 758 -34.42 -14.30 18.72
N LEU A 759 -35.25 -13.40 19.25
CA LEU A 759 -35.62 -13.34 20.67
C LEU A 759 -36.90 -14.16 20.88
N ARG A 760 -36.92 -15.03 21.89
CA ARG A 760 -38.08 -15.85 22.27
C ARG A 760 -38.32 -15.75 23.77
N LEU A 761 -39.59 -15.67 24.16
CA LEU A 761 -40.03 -15.90 25.55
C LEU A 761 -40.15 -17.40 25.78
N LEU A 762 -39.66 -17.89 26.92
CA LEU A 762 -39.75 -19.28 27.33
C LEU A 762 -40.78 -19.40 28.47
N GLU A 763 -42.06 -19.39 28.11
CA GLU A 763 -43.17 -19.37 29.08
C GLU A 763 -43.28 -20.67 29.90
N ASP A 764 -42.84 -21.80 29.35
CA ASP A 764 -42.90 -23.11 30.02
C ASP A 764 -41.70 -23.40 30.94
N ASP A 765 -40.78 -22.45 31.06
CA ASP A 765 -39.63 -22.58 31.94
C ASP A 765 -40.04 -22.49 33.42
N LYS A 766 -39.45 -23.33 34.27
CA LYS A 766 -39.76 -23.36 35.72
C LYS A 766 -39.46 -22.05 36.44
N GLU A 767 -38.51 -21.27 35.92
CA GLU A 767 -38.16 -19.96 36.47
C GLU A 767 -39.06 -18.83 35.96
N TYR A 768 -39.94 -19.10 35.00
CA TYR A 768 -40.89 -18.13 34.47
C TYR A 768 -42.06 -17.94 35.46
N ASP A 769 -42.24 -16.70 35.92
CA ASP A 769 -43.37 -16.30 36.74
C ASP A 769 -44.61 -16.05 35.88
N LYS A 770 -45.47 -17.07 35.82
CA LYS A 770 -46.75 -17.02 35.08
C LYS A 770 -47.82 -16.14 35.75
N LYS A 771 -47.63 -15.72 37.00
CA LYS A 771 -48.65 -14.98 37.78
C LYS A 771 -48.42 -13.48 37.71
N GLU A 772 -47.24 -13.02 38.14
CA GLU A 772 -46.96 -11.58 38.25
C GLU A 772 -46.11 -11.05 37.09
N PHE A 773 -45.54 -11.94 36.27
CA PHE A 773 -44.59 -11.64 35.19
C PHE A 773 -43.42 -10.76 35.66
N LYS A 774 -43.01 -10.88 36.93
CA LYS A 774 -41.85 -10.16 37.48
C LYS A 774 -40.54 -10.86 37.17
N LYS A 775 -40.59 -12.17 36.92
CA LYS A 775 -39.46 -12.99 36.49
C LYS A 775 -39.79 -13.67 35.16
N VAL A 776 -39.08 -13.29 34.10
CA VAL A 776 -39.32 -13.77 32.74
C VAL A 776 -38.06 -14.43 32.22
N VAL A 777 -38.21 -15.59 31.56
CA VAL A 777 -37.11 -16.30 30.91
C VAL A 777 -37.16 -16.05 29.41
N ILE A 778 -36.03 -15.64 28.85
CA ILE A 778 -35.86 -15.42 27.41
C ILE A 778 -34.78 -16.33 26.85
N SER A 779 -34.92 -16.69 25.57
CA SER A 779 -33.88 -17.32 24.75
C SER A 779 -33.52 -16.38 23.60
N ILE A 780 -32.22 -16.20 23.39
CA ILE A 780 -31.67 -15.45 22.26
C ILE A 780 -30.91 -16.43 21.38
N LYS A 781 -31.39 -16.60 20.15
CA LYS A 781 -30.88 -17.59 19.20
C LYS A 781 -30.26 -16.92 17.98
N GLN A 782 -29.02 -17.28 17.68
CA GLN A 782 -28.35 -16.97 16.42
C GLN A 782 -28.80 -17.96 15.34
N LEU A 783 -29.44 -17.44 14.30
CA LEU A 783 -29.97 -18.19 13.17
C LEU A 783 -28.91 -18.38 12.07
N GLY A 784 -29.07 -19.43 11.26
CA GLY A 784 -28.16 -19.79 10.18
C GLY A 784 -27.28 -21.01 10.47
N GLU A 785 -26.53 -21.42 9.46
CA GLU A 785 -25.59 -22.54 9.54
C GLU A 785 -24.19 -22.10 9.95
N LYS A 786 -23.38 -23.01 10.50
CA LYS A 786 -21.96 -22.70 10.69
C LYS A 786 -21.30 -22.55 9.30
N PRO A 787 -20.42 -21.58 9.09
CA PRO A 787 -19.83 -20.67 10.09
C PRO A 787 -20.51 -19.29 10.21
N ASP A 788 -21.68 -19.07 9.62
CA ASP A 788 -22.41 -17.77 9.62
C ASP A 788 -23.15 -17.48 10.95
N ARG A 789 -22.95 -18.33 11.96
CA ARG A 789 -23.40 -18.15 13.36
C ARG A 789 -22.22 -18.23 14.34
N ASP A 790 -22.51 -18.27 15.64
CA ASP A 790 -21.54 -18.31 16.75
C ASP A 790 -20.71 -17.01 16.86
N PHE A 791 -21.36 -15.87 16.64
CA PHE A 791 -20.79 -14.56 16.93
C PHE A 791 -20.83 -14.30 18.43
N ILE A 792 -19.84 -13.54 18.90
CA ILE A 792 -19.81 -13.01 20.26
C ILE A 792 -20.10 -11.51 20.18
N PHE A 793 -21.09 -11.02 20.93
CA PHE A 793 -21.44 -9.60 20.93
C PHE A 793 -22.26 -9.20 22.17
N PRO A 794 -22.13 -7.94 22.61
CA PRO A 794 -23.06 -7.36 23.56
C PRO A 794 -24.39 -7.04 22.86
N LEU A 795 -25.50 -7.21 23.56
CA LEU A 795 -26.84 -6.88 23.09
C LEU A 795 -27.61 -6.17 24.21
N LYS A 796 -28.20 -5.02 23.90
CA LYS A 796 -29.12 -4.35 24.83
C LYS A 796 -30.56 -4.69 24.52
N LEU A 797 -31.32 -4.93 25.57
CA LEU A 797 -32.75 -5.18 25.54
C LEU A 797 -33.45 -4.00 26.20
N ARG A 798 -34.63 -3.62 25.71
CA ARG A 798 -35.54 -2.72 26.40
C ARG A 798 -36.51 -3.58 27.19
N VAL A 799 -36.49 -3.45 28.51
CA VAL A 799 -37.46 -4.08 29.39
C VAL A 799 -38.46 -3.01 29.79
N THR A 800 -39.70 -3.15 29.33
CA THR A 800 -40.79 -2.25 29.70
C THR A 800 -41.66 -2.93 30.75
N THR A 801 -41.84 -2.27 31.88
CA THR A 801 -42.72 -2.70 32.96
C THR A 801 -43.94 -1.79 33.04
N ASN A 802 -44.84 -2.05 34.00
CA ASN A 802 -45.97 -1.17 34.29
C ASN A 802 -45.56 0.24 34.74
N LYS A 803 -44.35 0.40 35.28
CA LYS A 803 -43.88 1.66 35.90
C LYS A 803 -42.88 2.41 35.03
N GLU A 804 -42.01 1.69 34.36
CA GLU A 804 -40.86 2.27 33.68
C GLU A 804 -40.37 1.41 32.51
N SER A 805 -39.50 1.99 31.69
CA SER A 805 -38.77 1.28 30.63
C SER A 805 -37.28 1.50 30.84
N SER A 806 -36.53 0.42 31.00
CA SER A 806 -35.08 0.46 31.28
C SER A 806 -34.29 -0.49 30.38
N PRO A 807 -33.05 -0.14 30.01
CA PRO A 807 -32.19 -1.02 29.24
C PRO A 807 -31.60 -2.14 30.12
N GLU A 808 -31.50 -3.35 29.57
CA GLU A 808 -30.81 -4.49 30.15
C GLU A 808 -29.69 -4.94 29.19
N SER A 809 -28.48 -5.18 29.68
CA SER A 809 -27.35 -5.58 28.83
C SER A 809 -27.03 -7.06 29.00
N VAL A 810 -27.00 -7.80 27.90
CA VAL A 810 -26.64 -9.22 27.88
C VAL A 810 -25.49 -9.47 26.91
N ILE A 811 -24.68 -10.50 27.16
CA ILE A 811 -23.58 -10.91 26.27
C ILE A 811 -23.93 -12.25 25.65
N ILE A 812 -24.04 -12.27 24.32
CA ILE A 812 -24.29 -13.48 23.55
C ILE A 812 -22.95 -14.14 23.21
N LYS A 813 -22.73 -15.36 23.67
CA LYS A 813 -21.51 -16.15 23.43
C LYS A 813 -21.78 -17.43 22.65
N GLU A 814 -23.00 -17.94 22.73
CA GLU A 814 -23.40 -19.23 22.19
C GLU A 814 -24.42 -19.10 21.06
N LYS A 815 -24.68 -20.21 20.36
CA LYS A 815 -25.70 -20.30 19.32
C LYS A 815 -27.09 -19.94 19.86
N GLU A 816 -27.40 -20.40 21.07
CA GLU A 816 -28.66 -20.12 21.75
C GLU A 816 -28.34 -19.96 23.23
N GLN A 817 -28.76 -18.85 23.83
CA GLN A 817 -28.42 -18.54 25.22
C GLN A 817 -29.66 -18.06 25.97
N ARG A 818 -29.86 -18.64 27.16
CA ARG A 818 -30.98 -18.36 28.06
C ARG A 818 -30.61 -17.26 29.04
N PHE A 819 -31.53 -16.34 29.29
CA PHE A 819 -31.40 -15.30 30.30
C PHE A 819 -32.66 -15.21 31.14
N VAL A 820 -32.47 -14.93 32.43
CA VAL A 820 -33.54 -14.69 33.38
C VAL A 820 -33.58 -13.20 33.68
N ILE A 821 -34.70 -12.55 33.39
CA ILE A 821 -34.92 -11.12 33.59
C ILE A 821 -35.86 -10.95 34.77
N THR A 822 -35.40 -10.21 35.79
CA THR A 822 -36.17 -9.94 37.00
C THR A 822 -36.37 -8.44 37.17
N ARG A 823 -37.59 -8.04 37.56
CA ARG A 823 -37.99 -6.66 37.87
C ARG A 823 -38.95 -6.63 39.05
N ASP A 824 -38.97 -5.51 39.76
CA ASP A 824 -39.88 -5.32 40.91
C ASP A 824 -41.35 -5.10 40.50
N SER A 825 -41.57 -4.77 39.22
CA SER A 825 -42.88 -4.57 38.60
C SER A 825 -43.08 -5.53 37.42
N THR A 826 -44.34 -5.85 37.14
CA THR A 826 -44.75 -6.72 36.01
C THR A 826 -44.11 -6.28 34.71
N ILE A 827 -43.42 -7.19 34.04
CA ILE A 827 -42.81 -6.99 32.73
C ILE A 827 -43.91 -7.09 31.66
N ARG A 828 -43.97 -6.08 30.77
CA ARG A 828 -44.94 -5.95 29.69
C ARG A 828 -44.36 -6.19 28.32
N THR A 829 -43.12 -5.80 28.07
CA THR A 829 -42.41 -6.12 26.81
C THR A 829 -40.92 -6.28 27.07
N ILE A 830 -40.29 -7.15 26.26
CA ILE A 830 -38.84 -7.23 26.12
C ILE A 830 -38.55 -7.14 24.63
N ASP A 831 -37.88 -6.06 24.22
CA ASP A 831 -37.59 -5.77 22.82
C ASP A 831 -36.08 -5.62 22.63
N ILE A 832 -35.53 -6.05 21.49
CA ILE A 832 -34.13 -5.75 21.17
C ILE A 832 -34.00 -4.24 20.91
N LEU A 833 -33.06 -3.58 21.59
CA LEU A 833 -32.74 -2.18 21.31
C LEU A 833 -31.89 -2.10 20.04
N ASP A 834 -32.34 -1.29 19.07
CA ASP A 834 -31.48 -0.93 17.91
C ASP A 834 -30.41 0.09 18.36
N ASP A 835 -29.35 -0.44 18.97
CA ASP A 835 -28.30 0.29 19.69
C ASP A 835 -26.93 0.12 19.00
N VAL A 836 -25.84 -0.13 19.72
CA VAL A 836 -24.51 -0.43 19.17
C VAL A 836 -24.44 -1.81 18.50
N ALA A 837 -25.25 -2.79 18.91
CA ALA A 837 -25.16 -4.17 18.44
C ALA A 837 -25.39 -4.28 16.91
N PHE A 838 -24.39 -4.72 16.17
CA PHE A 838 -24.43 -4.81 14.70
C PHE A 838 -25.04 -6.15 14.24
N ILE A 839 -26.32 -6.33 14.50
CA ILE A 839 -27.08 -7.56 14.28
C ILE A 839 -28.29 -7.33 13.34
N LYS A 840 -28.78 -8.40 12.71
CA LYS A 840 -30.10 -8.42 12.07
C LYS A 840 -31.09 -9.09 13.03
N GLU A 841 -32.27 -8.53 13.17
CA GLU A 841 -33.33 -9.12 13.99
C GLU A 841 -34.37 -9.81 13.09
N LYS A 842 -34.71 -11.07 13.40
CA LYS A 842 -35.89 -11.72 12.83
C LYS A 842 -37.11 -11.25 13.61
N LYS A 843 -37.84 -10.29 13.04
CA LYS A 843 -39.11 -9.83 13.63
C LYS A 843 -40.11 -10.98 13.67
N GLN A 844 -40.65 -11.27 14.84
CA GLN A 844 -41.81 -12.15 14.96
C GLN A 844 -43.06 -11.40 14.47
N PRO A 845 -44.05 -12.10 13.88
CA PRO A 845 -45.38 -11.52 13.65
C PRO A 845 -45.96 -11.01 14.99
N SER A 846 -46.74 -9.93 14.94
CA SER A 846 -47.15 -9.05 16.04
C SER A 846 -47.95 -9.68 17.21
N SER A 847 -47.99 -11.00 17.35
CA SER A 847 -48.76 -11.73 18.36
C SER A 847 -48.03 -11.99 19.68
N SER A 848 -46.75 -11.62 19.83
CA SER A 848 -45.93 -11.84 21.04
C SER A 848 -45.82 -10.62 21.97
N ARG A 849 -46.83 -9.75 22.00
CA ARG A 849 -47.04 -8.84 23.13
C ARG A 849 -47.69 -9.63 24.25
N PHE A 850 -47.17 -9.53 25.48
CA PHE A 850 -47.76 -10.11 26.69
C PHE A 850 -49.25 -9.76 26.68
N ARG A 851 -50.12 -10.72 26.35
CA ARG A 851 -51.56 -10.48 26.30
C ARG A 851 -51.99 -10.23 27.73
N ASN A 852 -52.33 -8.99 28.04
CA ASN A 852 -53.17 -8.69 29.18
C ASN A 852 -54.44 -9.53 29.01
N LYS A 853 -54.62 -10.53 29.87
CA LYS A 853 -55.96 -10.86 30.35
C LYS A 853 -56.25 -9.96 31.54
#